data_AF-A0A5A9N7Y1-F1
#
_entry.id   AF-A0A5A9N7Y1-F1
#
_cell.length_a   1.000
_cell.length_b   1.000
_cell.length_c   1.000
_cell.angle_alpha   90.00
_cell.angle_beta   90.00
_cell.angle_gamma   90.00
#
_symmetry.space_group_name_H-M   'P 1'
#
loop_
_entity.id
_entity.type
_entity.pdbx_description
1 polymer ?
#
loop_
_entity_poly.entity_id
_entity_poly.type
_entity_poly.pdbx_seq_one_letter_code
_entity_poly.pdbx_strand_id
1 'polypeptide(L)'
;MTGAIKTLSDFYDSALCWRRPGAVTAASGKAINQGPHSRTPPSRHIRQDLNKNISDQLGQAVDTQAVFTIDQVTLTLLPGNEVTRGTNVTLHCEAKVSHSHPTPLTYRFSFLQDDKVVYSQNISRPGLEKTLTPVRVSNSGRYHCTVHIYNKFKKSDSQTLTVTGLQTPMLKVKPDIISEGEDVSATCSALEENGSLIFYFYESNQEIKRVTSSNSVTTTLTMQNLKETYLQCAYKVILHSDAGLSNKSNTWKIIVKDLEEITPRIYVTPSKNVVEGDRVTIQCMVKAPPDLDVFLTKGNSVLHKSYTSFSHSFMARAEDTGDYVCKAEKGSVQKMATSQLNVSELFSKPVLRLNRYQVFEGERFHLNCTSDVNVTKKINKADIRFILLKEDRKISDSASYSEIASSATNGNYSCKATAKGINKTSLALVFKAEVPVSAPVINTVGNVIVGRPFTVSCKAENGTLPINYTLLKDSSPVAERTVMQAAGMAIFDITSISYPLEIKRFTCRAINQKASPSKTSSPLTASVIEPVSSPVIMAISLTVTEGSDLYLICKVQQGTQPITFRWYHNGILIPSSTQEVTVLQDTHIVKAIEREQRGRYYCEATNHASETKKSPPLTITVSLAVWKKALIGVLCILLLVAIIAVLIVLLRKMSNPRRKKQATELSVKPRPKSGDPMRMSLTLDIEDNTALNGTPCVMGRNVWSENVSCSESDGQGEEESELLHPKEVDPIIELPVTNDIEPEDNTQSTDVQVSTAEPQGGRVAASAGMKYSYQYPVSQYTRSNTSTHYTPSQYSTSSYSSTKYSPTVLHTASYYSPPAYTPAYKPTSTYTPLYSKAPRQSSSLRTSAPRTPVATLKPAKAVRFNNDIIFQDLIRHGEMEQIGRFMRARKVRLDTIYHSGMAALHEAVLTGNMECVKLLIKYGADLHQRDENGWTPLHMACSDGFPEIAKYLLSLGASVEAENENGEKPADLIDPDCKELVKLFETGCV
;
A
#
# COMPACT_ATOMS: atom_id res chain seq x y z
N MET A 1 -42.46 6.46 11.56
CA MET A 1 -42.87 7.83 11.93
C MET A 1 -42.59 8.77 10.76
N THR A 2 -43.08 10.01 10.77
CA THR A 2 -43.56 10.72 9.56
C THR A 2 -42.87 12.05 9.24
N GLY A 3 -42.79 12.38 7.93
CA GLY A 3 -42.39 13.68 7.37
C GLY A 3 -40.94 13.73 6.88
N ALA A 4 -40.58 14.32 5.74
CA ALA A 4 -41.33 14.91 4.60
C ALA A 4 -40.40 14.80 3.34
N ILE A 5 -40.82 14.62 2.07
CA ILE A 5 -41.72 15.43 1.20
C ILE A 5 -41.14 16.87 1.06
N LYS A 6 -40.65 17.39 -0.08
CA LYS A 6 -40.89 17.09 -1.53
C LYS A 6 -39.77 17.65 -2.48
N THR A 7 -39.70 17.09 -3.70
CA THR A 7 -39.47 17.68 -5.07
C THR A 7 -39.28 19.21 -5.26
N LEU A 8 -38.68 19.80 -6.33
CA LEU A 8 -37.86 19.43 -7.53
C LEU A 8 -37.38 20.74 -8.23
N SER A 9 -36.50 20.63 -9.24
CA SER A 9 -36.40 21.45 -10.49
C SER A 9 -36.18 22.99 -10.48
N ASP A 10 -35.10 23.40 -11.17
CA ASP A 10 -35.10 24.29 -12.37
C ASP A 10 -34.84 25.83 -12.35
N PHE A 11 -34.04 26.23 -13.37
CA PHE A 11 -33.94 27.48 -14.16
C PHE A 11 -33.08 28.72 -13.76
N TYR A 12 -32.11 29.00 -14.67
CA TYR A 12 -31.66 30.29 -15.24
C TYR A 12 -31.09 31.48 -14.40
N ASP A 13 -29.75 31.64 -14.50
CA ASP A 13 -29.05 32.72 -15.25
C ASP A 13 -28.96 34.19 -14.75
N SER A 14 -27.97 34.90 -15.32
CA SER A 14 -27.65 36.34 -15.27
C SER A 14 -26.87 36.90 -14.06
N ALA A 15 -26.17 38.02 -14.27
CA ALA A 15 -25.13 38.55 -13.39
C ALA A 15 -25.20 40.08 -13.27
N LEU A 16 -24.56 40.65 -12.22
CA LEU A 16 -23.69 41.85 -12.32
C LEU A 16 -23.06 42.27 -10.98
N CYS A 17 -21.78 42.67 -11.02
CA CYS A 17 -21.09 43.38 -9.94
C CYS A 17 -21.28 44.90 -10.06
N TRP A 18 -21.26 45.66 -8.94
CA TRP A 18 -20.79 47.07 -8.92
C TRP A 18 -20.11 47.45 -7.59
N ARG A 19 -19.64 48.71 -7.47
CA ARG A 19 -18.55 49.20 -6.59
C ARG A 19 -18.96 50.52 -5.86
N ARG A 20 -18.21 51.22 -4.97
CA ARG A 20 -16.78 51.26 -4.54
C ARG A 20 -16.71 51.70 -3.01
N PRO A 21 -15.68 52.35 -2.38
CA PRO A 21 -15.41 52.20 -0.91
C PRO A 21 -15.12 53.52 -0.11
N GLY A 22 -14.56 53.39 1.11
CA GLY A 22 -13.83 54.43 1.90
C GLY A 22 -13.51 53.93 3.33
N ALA A 23 -12.59 54.49 4.15
CA ALA A 23 -11.47 55.44 4.00
C ALA A 23 -10.64 55.52 5.35
N VAL A 24 -9.75 56.52 5.53
CA VAL A 24 -9.25 57.14 6.83
C VAL A 24 -7.88 56.71 7.48
N THR A 25 -6.82 57.54 7.25
CA THR A 25 -5.66 58.03 8.13
C THR A 25 -4.73 57.05 8.93
N ALA A 26 -3.49 57.33 9.43
CA ALA A 26 -2.48 58.43 9.54
C ALA A 26 -1.13 57.86 10.14
N ALA A 27 0.02 58.55 10.44
CA ALA A 27 0.80 59.70 9.91
C ALA A 27 2.17 59.89 10.70
N SER A 28 3.06 60.82 10.26
CA SER A 28 4.33 61.35 10.91
C SER A 28 5.62 60.49 10.91
N GLY A 29 6.87 61.03 10.86
CA GLY A 29 7.34 62.37 10.44
C GLY A 29 8.84 62.77 10.76
N LYS A 30 9.53 63.47 9.82
CA LYS A 30 10.85 64.22 9.91
C LYS A 30 12.16 63.39 10.07
N ALA A 31 13.38 63.81 9.67
CA ALA A 31 13.97 64.87 8.78
C ALA A 31 15.51 64.53 8.58
N ILE A 32 16.47 65.27 7.98
CA ILE A 32 16.66 66.67 7.48
C ILE A 32 17.45 66.68 6.11
N ASN A 33 18.40 67.61 5.84
CA ASN A 33 19.04 67.85 4.52
C ASN A 33 20.35 68.71 4.56
N GLN A 34 21.29 68.58 3.59
CA GLN A 34 22.36 69.57 3.23
C GLN A 34 22.83 69.42 1.75
N GLY A 35 23.52 70.43 1.16
CA GLY A 35 23.69 70.58 -0.32
C GLY A 35 25.07 71.02 -0.90
N PRO A 36 25.15 72.12 -1.70
CA PRO A 36 25.39 72.03 -3.17
C PRO A 36 26.53 72.95 -3.73
N HIS A 37 26.72 73.06 -5.06
CA HIS A 37 26.86 74.35 -5.84
C HIS A 37 27.22 74.22 -7.36
N SER A 38 27.35 75.36 -8.07
CA SER A 38 27.29 75.54 -9.55
C SER A 38 28.29 76.60 -10.12
N ARG A 39 28.33 76.81 -11.45
CA ARG A 39 29.23 77.75 -12.21
C ARG A 39 28.51 78.95 -12.86
N THR A 40 29.26 79.99 -13.28
CA THR A 40 28.83 81.23 -14.02
C THR A 40 30.03 81.84 -14.79
N PRO A 41 29.93 82.95 -15.60
CA PRO A 41 28.80 83.67 -16.25
C PRO A 41 28.92 83.52 -17.82
N PRO A 42 28.63 84.48 -18.75
CA PRO A 42 27.75 85.67 -18.86
C PRO A 42 26.63 85.40 -19.94
N SER A 43 26.13 86.22 -20.90
CA SER A 43 26.15 87.65 -21.38
C SER A 43 24.88 87.87 -22.25
N ARG A 44 24.08 88.96 -22.17
CA ARG A 44 24.16 90.32 -22.81
C ARG A 44 24.30 90.36 -24.34
N HIS A 45 23.54 91.14 -25.12
CA HIS A 45 22.54 92.23 -24.88
C HIS A 45 21.19 91.92 -25.62
N ILE A 46 20.03 92.59 -25.43
CA ILE A 46 19.65 94.03 -25.58
C ILE A 46 18.52 94.42 -24.59
N ARG A 47 18.23 95.74 -24.44
CA ARG A 47 17.22 96.36 -23.54
C ARG A 47 15.98 96.85 -24.31
N GLN A 48 14.80 96.92 -23.66
CA GLN A 48 14.23 98.20 -23.16
C GLN A 48 13.06 98.01 -22.18
N ASP A 49 12.70 99.10 -21.51
CA ASP A 49 11.98 99.16 -20.24
C ASP A 49 10.46 99.38 -20.39
N LEU A 50 9.66 98.97 -19.39
CA LEU A 50 8.82 99.92 -18.62
C LEU A 50 8.21 99.32 -17.33
N ASN A 51 7.80 100.23 -16.42
CA ASN A 51 7.00 100.04 -15.20
C ASN A 51 5.76 99.14 -15.42
N LYS A 52 5.26 98.30 -14.49
CA LYS A 52 5.11 98.40 -13.01
C LYS A 52 4.30 99.61 -12.53
N ASN A 53 2.98 99.53 -12.59
CA ASN A 53 2.12 100.48 -11.89
C ASN A 53 0.76 99.85 -11.51
N ILE A 54 0.29 100.10 -10.28
CA ILE A 54 -1.11 99.94 -9.80
C ILE A 54 -1.65 98.48 -9.79
N SER A 55 -2.40 98.00 -8.79
CA SER A 55 -3.11 98.69 -7.70
C SER A 55 -2.87 98.05 -6.32
N ASP A 56 -2.47 98.87 -5.35
CA ASP A 56 -2.98 98.71 -3.98
C ASP A 56 -4.41 99.29 -3.93
N GLN A 57 -5.38 98.50 -3.48
CA GLN A 57 -6.28 98.93 -2.41
C GLN A 57 -7.21 97.80 -1.93
N LEU A 58 -7.38 97.79 -0.60
CA LEU A 58 -8.58 97.49 0.19
C LEU A 58 -9.57 96.40 -0.31
N GLY A 59 -9.82 95.33 0.45
CA GLY A 59 -9.29 94.99 1.77
C GLY A 59 -10.26 94.12 2.58
N GLN A 60 -10.38 94.41 3.87
CA GLN A 60 -11.47 93.90 4.70
C GLN A 60 -12.81 94.47 4.21
N ALA A 61 -13.57 93.67 3.48
CA ALA A 61 -14.99 93.90 3.22
C ALA A 61 -15.78 92.68 3.74
N VAL A 62 -16.87 92.96 4.45
CA VAL A 62 -17.68 92.03 5.24
C VAL A 62 -18.14 90.81 4.43
N ASP A 63 -18.29 89.67 5.11
CA ASP A 63 -18.93 88.46 4.57
C ASP A 63 -20.33 88.76 4.02
N THR A 64 -20.40 88.87 2.69
CA THR A 64 -21.64 88.90 1.92
C THR A 64 -21.55 87.84 0.83
N GLN A 65 -21.53 86.55 1.22
CA GLN A 65 -21.71 85.44 0.28
C GLN A 65 -22.94 85.70 -0.60
N ALA A 66 -22.72 85.89 -1.91
CA ALA A 66 -23.79 86.06 -2.86
C ALA A 66 -24.73 84.85 -2.81
N VAL A 67 -26.03 85.08 -2.63
CA VAL A 67 -27.01 84.00 -2.56
C VAL A 67 -27.26 83.51 -3.99
N PHE A 68 -26.49 82.52 -4.41
CA PHE A 68 -26.61 81.86 -5.72
C PHE A 68 -26.90 80.35 -5.59
N THR A 69 -27.48 79.77 -6.65
CA THR A 69 -27.73 78.33 -6.78
C THR A 69 -27.48 77.87 -8.21
N ILE A 70 -27.04 76.62 -8.39
CA ILE A 70 -26.79 76.04 -9.71
C ILE A 70 -28.06 75.29 -10.15
N ASP A 71 -28.84 75.93 -11.02
CA ASP A 71 -30.14 75.45 -11.47
C ASP A 71 -29.99 74.22 -12.37
N GLN A 72 -29.07 74.28 -13.32
CA GLN A 72 -28.82 73.20 -14.28
C GLN A 72 -27.38 73.25 -14.78
N VAL A 73 -26.82 72.09 -15.10
CA VAL A 73 -25.59 71.96 -15.90
C VAL A 73 -25.93 71.06 -17.08
N THR A 74 -25.68 71.53 -18.29
CA THR A 74 -26.05 70.82 -19.53
C THR A 74 -24.78 70.48 -20.30
N LEU A 75 -24.66 69.24 -20.78
CA LEU A 75 -23.60 68.81 -21.69
C LEU A 75 -24.23 68.47 -23.04
N THR A 76 -23.70 69.08 -24.11
CA THR A 76 -24.03 68.78 -25.50
C THR A 76 -22.77 68.32 -26.24
N LEU A 77 -22.94 67.32 -27.11
CA LEU A 77 -21.91 66.82 -28.02
C LEU A 77 -22.23 67.32 -29.43
N LEU A 78 -21.32 68.08 -30.03
CA LEU A 78 -21.46 68.60 -31.39
C LEU A 78 -20.41 67.95 -32.31
N PRO A 79 -20.77 67.45 -33.51
CA PRO A 79 -22.08 67.55 -34.17
C PRO A 79 -23.15 66.57 -33.65
N GLY A 80 -22.77 65.57 -32.86
CA GLY A 80 -23.69 64.58 -32.29
C GLY A 80 -23.00 63.59 -31.34
N ASN A 81 -23.76 62.62 -30.86
CA ASN A 81 -23.32 61.55 -29.96
C ASN A 81 -22.74 60.32 -30.71
N GLU A 82 -23.10 60.12 -31.97
CA GLU A 82 -22.53 59.09 -32.84
C GLU A 82 -21.76 59.74 -33.99
N VAL A 83 -20.49 59.35 -34.17
CA VAL A 83 -19.61 59.93 -35.20
C VAL A 83 -18.70 58.88 -35.83
N THR A 84 -18.15 59.18 -37.01
CA THR A 84 -17.12 58.36 -37.66
C THR A 84 -15.71 58.81 -37.25
N ARG A 85 -14.73 57.89 -37.31
CA ARG A 85 -13.31 58.20 -37.08
C ARG A 85 -12.87 59.40 -37.95
N GLY A 86 -12.07 60.29 -37.38
CA GLY A 86 -11.55 61.47 -38.11
C GLY A 86 -12.38 62.74 -37.94
N THR A 87 -13.63 62.64 -37.50
CA THR A 87 -14.43 63.81 -37.12
C THR A 87 -13.81 64.56 -35.94
N ASN A 88 -14.16 65.85 -35.81
CA ASN A 88 -13.85 66.67 -34.64
C ASN A 88 -15.14 66.79 -33.80
N VAL A 89 -15.07 66.47 -32.50
CA VAL A 89 -16.22 66.57 -31.59
C VAL A 89 -15.99 67.65 -30.56
N THR A 90 -16.89 68.63 -30.49
CA THR A 90 -16.88 69.65 -29.42
C THR A 90 -17.76 69.21 -28.26
N LEU A 91 -17.14 69.05 -27.10
CA LEU A 91 -17.82 68.98 -25.82
C LEU A 91 -18.21 70.41 -25.42
N HIS A 92 -19.49 70.75 -25.44
CA HIS A 92 -20.00 72.04 -24.98
C HIS A 92 -20.71 71.84 -23.64
N CYS A 93 -20.33 72.59 -22.61
CA CYS A 93 -20.97 72.52 -21.29
C CYS A 93 -21.39 73.91 -20.81
N GLU A 94 -22.65 74.04 -20.43
CA GLU A 94 -23.28 75.28 -19.95
C GLU A 94 -23.81 75.11 -18.51
N ALA A 95 -23.77 76.17 -17.71
CA ALA A 95 -24.19 76.19 -16.31
C ALA A 95 -25.17 77.34 -16.04
N LYS A 96 -26.45 77.02 -15.85
CA LYS A 96 -27.49 77.98 -15.48
C LYS A 96 -27.43 78.24 -13.96
N VAL A 97 -27.24 79.50 -13.57
CA VAL A 97 -27.00 79.90 -12.16
C VAL A 97 -27.82 81.14 -11.79
N SER A 98 -28.92 80.92 -11.07
CA SER A 98 -29.71 81.99 -10.43
C SER A 98 -28.96 82.59 -9.24
N HIS A 99 -29.05 83.92 -9.11
CA HIS A 99 -28.32 84.71 -8.10
C HIS A 99 -29.15 85.91 -7.65
N SER A 100 -29.09 86.26 -6.35
CA SER A 100 -29.84 87.40 -5.78
C SER A 100 -29.39 88.77 -6.28
N HIS A 101 -28.11 88.88 -6.67
CA HIS A 101 -27.45 90.11 -7.12
C HIS A 101 -26.41 89.75 -8.19
N PRO A 102 -26.19 90.57 -9.23
CA PRO A 102 -25.30 90.26 -10.35
C PRO A 102 -23.82 90.39 -9.99
N THR A 103 -23.32 89.47 -9.17
CA THR A 103 -21.88 89.36 -8.82
C THR A 103 -21.15 88.46 -9.82
N PRO A 104 -19.92 88.79 -10.25
CA PRO A 104 -19.14 87.94 -11.15
C PRO A 104 -18.73 86.63 -10.44
N LEU A 105 -19.15 85.49 -11.00
CA LEU A 105 -18.84 84.16 -10.47
C LEU A 105 -17.72 83.50 -11.28
N THR A 106 -16.81 82.80 -10.59
CA THR A 106 -15.77 81.97 -11.22
C THR A 106 -16.25 80.52 -11.28
N TYR A 107 -16.36 79.99 -12.49
CA TYR A 107 -16.83 78.64 -12.78
C TYR A 107 -15.63 77.73 -13.04
N ARG A 108 -15.46 76.67 -12.25
CA ARG A 108 -14.53 75.59 -12.58
C ARG A 108 -15.29 74.47 -13.27
N PHE A 109 -15.13 74.38 -14.58
CA PHE A 109 -15.65 73.31 -15.42
C PHE A 109 -14.66 72.14 -15.46
N SER A 110 -15.15 70.90 -15.46
CA SER A 110 -14.36 69.71 -15.79
C SER A 110 -15.18 68.73 -16.63
N PHE A 111 -14.61 68.28 -17.74
CA PHE A 111 -15.15 67.19 -18.55
C PHE A 111 -14.51 65.87 -18.10
N LEU A 112 -15.36 64.88 -17.82
CA LEU A 112 -14.96 63.53 -17.43
C LEU A 112 -15.44 62.53 -18.48
N GLN A 113 -14.56 61.63 -18.92
CA GLN A 113 -14.88 60.45 -19.72
C GLN A 113 -14.77 59.24 -18.80
N ASP A 114 -15.85 58.50 -18.60
CA ASP A 114 -15.90 57.30 -17.76
C ASP A 114 -15.29 57.55 -16.35
N ASP A 115 -15.78 58.62 -15.70
CA ASP A 115 -15.35 59.16 -14.40
C ASP A 115 -13.88 59.62 -14.30
N LYS A 116 -13.12 59.64 -15.41
CA LYS A 116 -11.76 60.19 -15.48
C LYS A 116 -11.78 61.59 -16.08
N VAL A 117 -11.22 62.58 -15.37
CA VAL A 117 -11.07 63.95 -15.89
C VAL A 117 -10.18 63.95 -17.14
N VAL A 118 -10.73 64.40 -18.28
CA VAL A 118 -10.02 64.57 -19.56
C VAL A 118 -9.59 66.02 -19.75
N TYR A 119 -10.39 66.97 -19.29
CA TYR A 119 -10.08 68.41 -19.35
C TYR A 119 -10.74 69.16 -18.19
N SER A 120 -10.10 70.21 -17.68
CA SER A 120 -10.66 71.09 -16.64
C SER A 120 -10.10 72.50 -16.79
N GLN A 121 -10.95 73.51 -16.59
CA GLN A 121 -10.58 74.93 -16.72
C GLN A 121 -11.44 75.81 -15.81
N ASN A 122 -10.83 76.87 -15.26
CA ASN A 122 -11.54 77.94 -14.56
C ASN A 122 -11.87 79.07 -15.55
N ILE A 123 -13.10 79.57 -15.54
CA ILE A 123 -13.56 80.62 -16.46
C ILE A 123 -14.65 81.50 -15.81
N SER A 124 -14.75 82.76 -16.21
CA SER A 124 -15.68 83.76 -15.63
C SER A 124 -17.02 83.87 -16.37
N ARG A 125 -17.37 82.88 -17.19
CA ARG A 125 -18.61 82.84 -17.99
C ARG A 125 -19.33 81.51 -17.78
N PRO A 126 -20.67 81.43 -17.90
CA PRO A 126 -21.45 80.23 -17.63
C PRO A 126 -21.32 79.10 -18.68
N GLY A 127 -20.24 79.05 -19.47
CA GLY A 127 -20.04 78.00 -20.48
C GLY A 127 -18.59 77.78 -20.93
N LEU A 128 -18.25 76.51 -21.15
CA LEU A 128 -16.96 76.04 -21.66
C LEU A 128 -17.14 75.10 -22.85
N GLU A 129 -16.27 75.24 -23.85
CA GLU A 129 -16.18 74.34 -25.01
C GLU A 129 -14.80 73.69 -25.06
N LYS A 130 -14.75 72.40 -25.41
CA LYS A 130 -13.51 71.67 -25.66
C LYS A 130 -13.67 70.71 -26.83
N THR A 131 -13.00 71.01 -27.95
CA THR A 131 -12.93 70.10 -29.10
C THR A 131 -11.88 69.01 -28.91
N LEU A 132 -12.26 67.79 -29.27
CA LEU A 132 -11.44 66.60 -29.44
C LEU A 132 -11.12 66.46 -30.93
N THR A 133 -9.83 66.43 -31.31
CA THR A 133 -9.40 66.57 -32.71
C THR A 133 -8.15 65.73 -33.03
N PRO A 134 -8.17 64.82 -34.03
CA PRO A 134 -9.34 64.13 -34.57
C PRO A 134 -9.77 62.98 -33.66
N VAL A 135 -11.04 62.62 -33.67
CA VAL A 135 -11.61 61.59 -32.78
C VAL A 135 -11.34 60.17 -33.31
N ARG A 136 -11.01 59.24 -32.41
CA ARG A 136 -10.71 57.81 -32.65
C ARG A 136 -11.53 56.90 -31.75
N VAL A 137 -11.52 55.59 -31.98
CA VAL A 137 -12.37 54.64 -31.23
C VAL A 137 -12.13 54.69 -29.72
N SER A 138 -10.89 54.96 -29.27
CA SER A 138 -10.53 55.16 -27.86
C SER A 138 -10.99 56.49 -27.23
N ASN A 139 -11.65 57.36 -27.99
CA ASN A 139 -12.42 58.49 -27.47
C ASN A 139 -13.90 58.15 -27.27
N SER A 140 -14.34 56.92 -27.56
CA SER A 140 -15.68 56.46 -27.18
C SER A 140 -15.78 56.35 -25.65
N GLY A 141 -16.92 56.67 -25.08
CA GLY A 141 -17.10 56.63 -23.63
C GLY A 141 -18.21 57.53 -23.11
N ARG A 142 -18.48 57.44 -21.81
CA ARG A 142 -19.52 58.21 -21.13
C ARG A 142 -18.97 59.56 -20.68
N TYR A 143 -19.27 60.62 -21.43
CA TYR A 143 -18.91 61.97 -21.07
C TYR A 143 -19.94 62.58 -20.11
N HIS A 144 -19.46 63.25 -19.06
CA HIS A 144 -20.27 64.19 -18.28
C HIS A 144 -19.45 65.41 -17.88
N CYS A 145 -20.14 66.51 -17.62
CA CYS A 145 -19.54 67.75 -17.17
C CYS A 145 -19.79 67.95 -15.67
N THR A 146 -18.82 68.51 -14.95
CA THR A 146 -18.99 69.00 -13.58
C THR A 146 -18.62 70.47 -13.51
N VAL A 147 -19.40 71.23 -12.73
CA VAL A 147 -19.21 72.67 -12.54
C VAL A 147 -19.18 72.98 -11.06
N HIS A 148 -18.12 73.62 -10.62
CA HIS A 148 -17.84 73.94 -9.22
C HIS A 148 -17.67 75.46 -9.05
N ILE A 149 -18.42 76.06 -8.15
CA ILE A 149 -18.48 77.51 -7.90
C ILE A 149 -18.40 77.72 -6.38
N TYR A 150 -17.31 78.32 -5.91
CA TYR A 150 -16.94 78.40 -4.48
C TYR A 150 -17.04 77.04 -3.76
N ASN A 151 -18.10 76.80 -2.98
CA ASN A 151 -18.36 75.57 -2.22
C ASN A 151 -19.52 74.72 -2.77
N LYS A 152 -20.18 75.15 -3.85
CA LYS A 152 -21.29 74.43 -4.49
C LYS A 152 -20.82 73.79 -5.78
N PHE A 153 -21.29 72.58 -6.08
CA PHE A 153 -21.05 71.94 -7.37
C PHE A 153 -22.29 71.22 -7.89
N LYS A 154 -22.34 71.01 -9.21
CA LYS A 154 -23.36 70.22 -9.88
C LYS A 154 -22.74 69.48 -11.07
N LYS A 155 -23.33 68.34 -11.44
CA LYS A 155 -22.97 67.58 -12.65
C LYS A 155 -24.07 67.69 -13.70
N SER A 156 -23.70 67.57 -14.96
CA SER A 156 -24.66 67.30 -16.03
C SER A 156 -25.14 65.86 -16.00
N ASP A 157 -26.20 65.59 -16.75
CA ASP A 157 -26.48 64.25 -17.25
C ASP A 157 -25.34 63.75 -18.15
N SER A 158 -25.26 62.44 -18.33
CA SER A 158 -24.18 61.80 -19.10
C SER A 158 -24.56 61.63 -20.56
N GLN A 159 -23.70 62.09 -21.47
CA GLN A 159 -23.77 61.85 -22.90
C GLN A 159 -22.75 60.78 -23.30
N THR A 160 -23.18 59.70 -23.95
CA THR A 160 -22.25 58.69 -24.48
C THR A 160 -21.79 59.12 -25.87
N LEU A 161 -20.48 59.21 -26.08
CA LEU A 161 -19.89 59.37 -27.41
C LEU A 161 -19.53 57.98 -27.98
N THR A 162 -20.04 57.66 -29.16
CA THR A 162 -19.75 56.43 -29.90
C THR A 162 -19.00 56.77 -31.17
N VAL A 163 -17.78 56.24 -31.33
CA VAL A 163 -16.91 56.53 -32.48
C VAL A 163 -16.75 55.29 -33.34
N THR A 164 -17.18 55.37 -34.59
CA THR A 164 -17.30 54.22 -35.50
C THR A 164 -16.19 54.16 -36.56
N GLY A 165 -15.76 52.94 -36.86
CA GLY A 165 -14.73 52.63 -37.85
C GLY A 165 -13.30 52.69 -37.31
N LEU A 166 -12.51 51.67 -37.63
CA LEU A 166 -11.08 51.54 -37.28
C LEU A 166 -10.20 51.88 -38.49
N GLN A 167 -9.03 52.51 -38.30
CA GLN A 167 -8.04 52.71 -39.38
C GLN A 167 -7.67 51.37 -40.05
N THR A 168 -7.56 51.29 -41.38
CA THR A 168 -6.99 50.09 -42.03
C THR A 168 -5.47 50.07 -41.77
N PRO A 169 -4.89 48.98 -41.23
CA PRO A 169 -3.47 48.92 -40.93
C PRO A 169 -2.62 48.71 -42.18
N MET A 170 -1.35 49.13 -42.11
CA MET A 170 -0.34 48.92 -43.14
C MET A 170 0.65 47.84 -42.71
N LEU A 171 0.85 46.83 -43.58
CA LEU A 171 1.81 45.74 -43.42
C LEU A 171 3.06 46.00 -44.27
N LYS A 172 4.24 45.82 -43.69
CA LYS A 172 5.54 45.78 -44.37
C LYS A 172 6.31 44.55 -43.90
N VAL A 173 6.89 43.78 -44.80
CA VAL A 173 7.66 42.57 -44.47
C VAL A 173 9.06 42.67 -45.07
N LYS A 174 10.06 42.06 -44.44
CA LYS A 174 11.41 41.86 -44.98
C LYS A 174 12.05 40.57 -44.44
N PRO A 175 12.85 39.84 -45.24
CA PRO A 175 13.00 39.97 -46.69
C PRO A 175 11.77 39.39 -47.44
N ASP A 176 11.72 39.61 -48.76
CA ASP A 176 10.59 39.18 -49.62
C ASP A 176 10.78 37.78 -50.23
N ILE A 177 12.03 37.30 -50.21
CA ILE A 177 12.45 35.97 -50.67
C ILE A 177 13.24 35.36 -49.52
N ILE A 178 12.89 34.13 -49.15
CA ILE A 178 13.55 33.35 -48.10
C ILE A 178 13.85 31.93 -48.57
N SER A 179 14.79 31.27 -47.91
CA SER A 179 14.93 29.81 -47.93
C SER A 179 13.85 29.17 -47.06
N GLU A 180 13.54 27.90 -47.31
CA GLU A 180 12.86 27.03 -46.35
C GLU A 180 13.51 27.15 -44.96
N GLY A 181 12.68 27.30 -43.90
CA GLY A 181 13.13 27.42 -42.52
C GLY A 181 13.64 28.79 -42.04
N GLU A 182 13.72 29.81 -42.89
CA GLU A 182 14.10 31.18 -42.49
C GLU A 182 12.89 32.00 -41.99
N ASP A 183 13.10 32.81 -40.95
CA ASP A 183 12.10 33.74 -40.39
C ASP A 183 12.00 35.04 -41.22
N VAL A 184 10.78 35.54 -41.47
CA VAL A 184 10.57 36.90 -42.00
C VAL A 184 10.20 37.89 -40.88
N SER A 185 10.69 39.12 -40.97
CA SER A 185 10.32 40.21 -40.07
C SER A 185 9.14 41.00 -40.64
N ALA A 186 7.98 40.90 -39.98
CA ALA A 186 6.74 41.57 -40.37
C ALA A 186 6.40 42.71 -39.41
N THR A 187 6.12 43.89 -39.97
CA THR A 187 5.70 45.09 -39.24
C THR A 187 4.29 45.49 -39.66
N CYS A 188 3.34 45.46 -38.72
CA CYS A 188 1.97 45.92 -38.91
C CYS A 188 1.74 47.21 -38.12
N SER A 189 1.11 48.22 -38.73
CA SER A 189 0.98 49.56 -38.14
C SER A 189 -0.39 50.20 -38.37
N ALA A 190 -0.93 50.81 -37.32
CA ALA A 190 -2.17 51.59 -37.28
C ALA A 190 -1.85 52.94 -36.60
N LEU A 191 -1.04 53.76 -37.29
CA LEU A 191 -0.36 54.92 -36.73
C LEU A 191 -1.27 56.04 -36.21
N GLU A 192 -2.54 56.07 -36.66
CA GLU A 192 -3.51 57.09 -36.24
C GLU A 192 -4.43 56.62 -35.10
N GLU A 193 -4.40 55.34 -34.74
CA GLU A 193 -5.10 54.85 -33.54
C GLU A 193 -4.22 55.04 -32.30
N ASN A 194 -4.87 55.15 -31.14
CA ASN A 194 -4.20 55.35 -29.86
C ASN A 194 -4.86 54.50 -28.77
N GLY A 195 -4.08 53.93 -27.86
CA GLY A 195 -4.53 52.99 -26.83
C GLY A 195 -3.71 51.70 -26.84
N SER A 196 -4.38 50.56 -26.67
CA SER A 196 -3.78 49.24 -26.76
C SER A 196 -4.53 48.38 -27.78
N LEU A 197 -3.80 47.86 -28.76
CA LEU A 197 -4.31 47.13 -29.92
C LEU A 197 -3.72 45.72 -29.93
N ILE A 198 -4.55 44.71 -30.21
CA ILE A 198 -4.09 43.36 -30.54
C ILE A 198 -4.00 43.28 -32.05
N PHE A 199 -2.80 43.11 -32.58
CA PHE A 199 -2.55 42.85 -34.00
C PHE A 199 -2.60 41.35 -34.27
N TYR A 200 -3.24 40.97 -35.37
CA TYR A 200 -3.37 39.61 -35.88
C TYR A 200 -2.68 39.53 -37.23
N PHE A 201 -1.81 38.53 -37.42
CA PHE A 201 -1.12 38.25 -38.67
C PHE A 201 -1.72 36.99 -39.31
N TYR A 202 -1.98 37.06 -40.61
CA TYR A 202 -2.63 36.01 -41.39
C TYR A 202 -1.73 35.53 -42.52
N GLU A 203 -1.63 34.21 -42.68
CA GLU A 203 -1.04 33.52 -43.83
C GLU A 203 -2.16 32.91 -44.67
N SER A 204 -2.31 33.33 -45.93
CA SER A 204 -3.36 32.82 -46.84
C SER A 204 -4.80 32.89 -46.28
N ASN A 205 -5.06 33.87 -45.38
CA ASN A 205 -6.25 34.09 -44.54
C ASN A 205 -6.35 33.31 -43.21
N GLN A 206 -5.50 32.33 -42.92
CA GLN A 206 -5.43 31.66 -41.62
C GLN A 206 -4.62 32.50 -40.62
N GLU A 207 -5.05 32.62 -39.36
CA GLU A 207 -4.26 33.33 -38.34
C GLU A 207 -3.01 32.51 -37.97
N ILE A 208 -1.83 33.14 -38.03
CA ILE A 208 -0.55 32.51 -37.65
C ILE A 208 0.10 33.12 -36.41
N LYS A 209 -0.20 34.38 -36.06
CA LYS A 209 0.36 35.04 -34.88
C LYS A 209 -0.50 36.22 -34.42
N ARG A 210 -0.55 36.45 -33.10
CA ARG A 210 -1.13 37.65 -32.49
C ARG A 210 -0.15 38.34 -31.55
N VAL A 211 -0.10 39.67 -31.56
CA VAL A 211 0.82 40.47 -30.73
C VAL A 211 0.15 41.78 -30.30
N THR A 212 0.24 42.13 -29.02
CA THR A 212 -0.31 43.38 -28.47
C THR A 212 0.72 44.51 -28.55
N SER A 213 0.31 45.70 -28.99
CA SER A 213 1.13 46.93 -28.98
C SER A 213 0.26 48.20 -28.89
N SER A 214 0.85 49.38 -28.99
CA SER A 214 0.17 50.68 -28.97
C SER A 214 -0.41 51.07 -30.35
N ASN A 215 0.46 51.37 -31.31
CA ASN A 215 0.07 51.81 -32.67
C ASN A 215 0.87 51.12 -33.81
N SER A 216 1.92 50.38 -33.48
CA SER A 216 2.74 49.62 -34.44
C SER A 216 3.41 48.44 -33.76
N VAL A 217 3.59 47.33 -34.46
CA VAL A 217 4.30 46.15 -33.95
C VAL A 217 5.14 45.49 -35.03
N THR A 218 6.36 45.09 -34.67
CA THR A 218 7.26 44.29 -35.49
C THR A 218 7.45 42.93 -34.82
N THR A 219 7.38 41.83 -35.58
CA THR A 219 7.56 40.47 -35.07
C THR A 219 8.11 39.56 -36.15
N THR A 220 8.82 38.49 -35.77
CA THR A 220 9.18 37.44 -36.73
C THR A 220 7.99 36.51 -36.99
N LEU A 221 7.90 35.98 -38.20
CA LEU A 221 6.92 34.99 -38.61
C LEU A 221 7.65 33.82 -39.28
N THR A 222 7.41 32.61 -38.79
CA THR A 222 7.68 31.36 -39.49
C THR A 222 6.58 31.13 -40.53
N MET A 223 6.95 30.75 -41.76
CA MET A 223 5.96 30.41 -42.81
C MET A 223 5.55 28.94 -42.70
N GLN A 224 4.27 28.64 -42.88
CA GLN A 224 3.75 27.27 -42.87
C GLN A 224 3.71 26.64 -44.26
N ASN A 225 3.58 27.45 -45.32
CA ASN A 225 3.45 26.98 -46.70
C ASN A 225 4.72 27.20 -47.53
N LEU A 226 5.27 26.12 -48.10
CA LEU A 226 6.49 26.11 -48.93
C LEU A 226 6.28 26.61 -50.38
N LYS A 227 5.38 27.59 -50.57
CA LYS A 227 4.96 28.10 -51.89
C LYS A 227 4.83 29.61 -51.89
N GLU A 228 4.42 30.18 -53.01
CA GLU A 228 4.04 31.60 -53.08
C GLU A 228 2.93 31.89 -52.07
N THR A 229 3.26 32.69 -51.06
CA THR A 229 2.46 32.81 -49.84
C THR A 229 2.10 34.26 -49.58
N TYR A 230 0.87 34.49 -49.12
CA TYR A 230 0.28 35.82 -48.99
C TYR A 230 0.05 36.18 -47.52
N LEU A 231 0.73 37.23 -47.04
CA LEU A 231 0.57 37.75 -45.68
C LEU A 231 -0.35 38.98 -45.64
N GLN A 232 -1.14 39.07 -44.58
CA GLN A 232 -1.97 40.23 -44.24
C GLN A 232 -1.96 40.45 -42.72
N CYS A 233 -2.33 41.63 -42.24
CA CYS A 233 -2.63 41.87 -40.83
C CYS A 233 -3.94 42.63 -40.61
N ALA A 234 -4.52 42.46 -39.43
CA ALA A 234 -5.64 43.27 -38.91
C ALA A 234 -5.39 43.55 -37.42
N TYR A 235 -6.22 44.37 -36.77
CA TYR A 235 -6.14 44.56 -35.31
C TYR A 235 -7.50 44.80 -34.66
N LYS A 236 -7.53 44.69 -33.33
CA LYS A 236 -8.70 44.99 -32.49
C LYS A 236 -8.30 45.88 -31.30
N VAL A 237 -9.16 46.83 -30.94
CA VAL A 237 -9.00 47.70 -29.76
C VAL A 237 -9.40 46.92 -28.49
N ILE A 238 -8.55 46.92 -27.47
CA ILE A 238 -8.80 46.12 -26.25
C ILE A 238 -9.96 46.71 -25.40
N LEU A 239 -10.01 48.03 -25.24
CA LEU A 239 -10.98 48.69 -24.35
C LEU A 239 -12.39 48.84 -24.95
N HIS A 240 -12.53 48.63 -26.25
CA HIS A 240 -13.79 48.78 -26.99
C HIS A 240 -13.97 47.57 -27.91
N SER A 241 -14.27 46.41 -27.31
CA SER A 241 -14.44 45.12 -27.99
C SER A 241 -15.48 45.14 -29.12
N ASP A 242 -16.40 46.09 -29.05
CA ASP A 242 -17.63 46.11 -29.83
C ASP A 242 -17.42 46.85 -31.17
N ALA A 243 -16.30 47.56 -31.31
CA ALA A 243 -15.83 48.15 -32.57
C ALA A 243 -15.35 47.10 -33.61
N GLY A 244 -15.41 45.80 -33.28
CA GLY A 244 -15.10 44.70 -34.19
C GLY A 244 -13.60 44.46 -34.40
N LEU A 245 -13.28 43.94 -35.59
CA LEU A 245 -11.93 43.80 -36.12
C LEU A 245 -11.71 44.88 -37.18
N SER A 246 -10.49 45.41 -37.32
CA SER A 246 -10.16 46.31 -38.43
C SER A 246 -10.33 45.60 -39.78
N ASN A 247 -10.46 46.39 -40.85
CA ASN A 247 -10.18 45.88 -42.19
C ASN A 247 -8.77 45.25 -42.23
N LYS A 248 -8.57 44.26 -43.10
CA LYS A 248 -7.23 43.69 -43.35
C LYS A 248 -6.35 44.70 -44.10
N SER A 249 -5.04 44.59 -43.90
CA SER A 249 -4.01 45.40 -44.55
C SER A 249 -3.90 45.15 -46.06
N ASN A 250 -3.00 45.89 -46.70
CA ASN A 250 -2.38 45.44 -47.95
C ASN A 250 -1.84 44.00 -47.81
N THR A 251 -1.98 43.22 -48.88
CA THR A 251 -1.39 41.88 -48.99
C THR A 251 0.09 41.99 -49.34
N TRP A 252 0.95 41.23 -48.67
CA TRP A 252 2.35 41.04 -49.03
C TRP A 252 2.55 39.65 -49.62
N LYS A 253 3.38 39.50 -50.67
CA LYS A 253 3.73 38.19 -51.25
C LYS A 253 5.14 37.81 -50.84
N ILE A 254 5.32 36.57 -50.40
CA ILE A 254 6.61 35.95 -50.06
C ILE A 254 6.86 34.78 -51.01
N ILE A 255 8.12 34.59 -51.39
CA ILE A 255 8.59 33.43 -52.15
C ILE A 255 9.55 32.62 -51.26
N VAL A 256 9.14 31.41 -50.90
CA VAL A 256 9.97 30.43 -50.20
C VAL A 256 10.69 29.56 -51.23
N LYS A 257 12.00 29.35 -51.05
CA LYS A 257 12.81 28.42 -51.86
C LYS A 257 12.93 27.07 -51.15
N ASP A 258 12.42 26.02 -51.80
CA ASP A 258 12.59 24.62 -51.36
C ASP A 258 14.06 24.20 -51.40
N LEU A 259 14.57 23.64 -50.30
CA LEU A 259 15.88 23.00 -50.25
C LEU A 259 15.79 21.54 -50.74
N GLU A 260 15.49 21.32 -52.02
CA GLU A 260 15.38 19.95 -52.57
C GLU A 260 16.69 19.15 -52.41
N GLU A 261 17.84 19.82 -52.49
CA GLU A 261 19.18 19.20 -52.49
C GLU A 261 19.48 18.39 -51.22
N ILE A 262 18.99 18.83 -50.06
CA ILE A 262 19.21 18.13 -48.78
C ILE A 262 18.29 16.92 -48.58
N THR A 263 17.39 16.63 -49.52
CA THR A 263 16.44 15.50 -49.41
C THR A 263 17.19 14.15 -49.42
N PRO A 264 17.18 13.38 -48.32
CA PRO A 264 17.93 12.14 -48.24
C PRO A 264 17.26 11.01 -49.03
N ARG A 265 18.07 10.02 -49.43
CA ARG A 265 17.61 8.74 -49.98
C ARG A 265 18.24 7.60 -49.22
N ILE A 266 17.43 6.65 -48.77
CA ILE A 266 17.87 5.49 -47.99
C ILE A 266 17.74 4.20 -48.80
N TYR A 267 18.76 3.35 -48.75
CA TYR A 267 18.81 2.06 -49.43
C TYR A 267 19.30 0.98 -48.46
N VAL A 268 18.53 -0.10 -48.34
CA VAL A 268 18.85 -1.24 -47.45
C VAL A 268 19.23 -2.44 -48.30
N THR A 269 20.36 -3.09 -47.97
CA THR A 269 20.90 -4.22 -48.73
C THR A 269 21.35 -5.35 -47.78
N PRO A 270 20.86 -6.60 -47.94
CA PRO A 270 19.71 -7.00 -48.76
C PRO A 270 18.38 -6.40 -48.25
N SER A 271 17.45 -6.12 -49.16
CA SER A 271 16.15 -5.48 -48.85
C SER A 271 14.99 -6.45 -48.60
N LYS A 272 15.20 -7.76 -48.81
CA LYS A 272 14.19 -8.83 -48.65
C LYS A 272 14.85 -10.12 -48.17
N ASN A 273 14.06 -10.97 -47.52
CA ASN A 273 14.47 -12.30 -47.04
C ASN A 273 15.70 -12.29 -46.11
N VAL A 274 15.86 -11.20 -45.34
CA VAL A 274 16.92 -11.08 -44.34
C VAL A 274 16.63 -12.07 -43.21
N VAL A 275 17.64 -12.86 -42.86
CA VAL A 275 17.60 -13.77 -41.72
C VAL A 275 18.65 -13.30 -40.71
N GLU A 276 18.36 -13.54 -39.44
CA GLU A 276 19.31 -13.42 -38.35
C GLU A 276 20.67 -14.07 -38.70
N GLY A 277 21.75 -13.31 -38.55
CA GLY A 277 23.11 -13.67 -38.97
C GLY A 277 23.52 -13.22 -40.37
N ASP A 278 22.62 -12.66 -41.19
CA ASP A 278 22.98 -12.00 -42.44
C ASP A 278 23.65 -10.64 -42.19
N ARG A 279 24.54 -10.20 -43.09
CA ARG A 279 25.11 -8.84 -43.04
C ARG A 279 24.18 -7.87 -43.78
N VAL A 280 23.68 -6.87 -43.07
CA VAL A 280 22.88 -5.77 -43.63
C VAL A 280 23.74 -4.53 -43.75
N THR A 281 23.59 -3.80 -44.86
CA THR A 281 24.18 -2.49 -45.10
C THR A 281 23.09 -1.50 -45.48
N ILE A 282 23.00 -0.41 -44.73
CA ILE A 282 22.08 0.70 -44.93
C ILE A 282 22.89 1.88 -45.43
N GLN A 283 22.58 2.34 -46.64
CA GLN A 283 23.21 3.51 -47.26
C GLN A 283 22.26 4.69 -47.14
N CYS A 284 22.77 5.84 -46.67
CA CYS A 284 22.07 7.11 -46.84
C CYS A 284 22.84 7.99 -47.81
N MET A 285 22.14 8.48 -48.83
CA MET A 285 22.68 9.37 -49.86
C MET A 285 21.97 10.73 -49.82
N VAL A 286 22.74 11.81 -49.83
CA VAL A 286 22.27 13.20 -49.89
C VAL A 286 23.12 13.98 -50.90
N LYS A 287 22.53 14.92 -51.64
CA LYS A 287 23.26 15.79 -52.59
C LYS A 287 23.88 16.98 -51.84
N ALA A 288 24.86 16.70 -50.98
CA ALA A 288 25.34 17.65 -49.98
C ALA A 288 26.39 18.67 -50.50
N PRO A 289 26.14 19.99 -50.41
CA PRO A 289 27.19 21.01 -50.27
C PRO A 289 27.75 20.99 -48.82
N PRO A 290 28.76 21.83 -48.48
CA PRO A 290 29.14 22.04 -47.08
C PRO A 290 27.99 22.54 -46.19
N ASP A 291 28.19 22.39 -44.88
CA ASP A 291 27.26 22.70 -43.79
C ASP A 291 25.91 21.95 -43.89
N LEU A 292 26.00 20.62 -43.76
CA LEU A 292 24.89 19.68 -43.64
C LEU A 292 25.21 18.64 -42.55
N ASP A 293 24.26 18.37 -41.66
CA ASP A 293 24.30 17.25 -40.72
C ASP A 293 23.44 16.09 -41.26
N VAL A 294 23.95 14.85 -41.24
CA VAL A 294 23.22 13.66 -41.74
C VAL A 294 23.26 12.53 -40.70
N PHE A 295 22.10 12.04 -40.31
CA PHE A 295 21.93 11.02 -39.27
C PHE A 295 21.23 9.78 -39.83
N LEU A 296 21.65 8.58 -39.39
CA LEU A 296 20.85 7.36 -39.47
C LEU A 296 20.29 7.06 -38.08
N THR A 297 18.97 6.89 -38.00
CA THR A 297 18.24 6.66 -36.75
C THR A 297 17.34 5.43 -36.85
N LYS A 298 17.09 4.77 -35.72
CA LYS A 298 16.05 3.75 -35.53
C LYS A 298 15.33 4.04 -34.22
N GLY A 299 14.03 4.31 -34.28
CA GLY A 299 13.30 4.88 -33.15
C GLY A 299 14.01 6.13 -32.61
N ASN A 300 14.23 6.18 -31.30
CA ASN A 300 14.92 7.28 -30.62
C ASN A 300 16.47 7.20 -30.68
N SER A 301 17.04 6.14 -31.25
CA SER A 301 18.49 5.90 -31.25
C SER A 301 19.19 6.38 -32.52
N VAL A 302 20.27 7.17 -32.36
CA VAL A 302 21.19 7.53 -33.44
C VAL A 302 22.21 6.41 -33.65
N LEU A 303 22.22 5.82 -34.85
CA LEU A 303 23.10 4.70 -35.23
C LEU A 303 24.37 5.19 -35.95
N HIS A 304 24.30 6.37 -36.58
CA HIS A 304 25.43 7.01 -37.24
C HIS A 304 25.17 8.51 -37.43
N LYS A 305 26.24 9.32 -37.37
CA LYS A 305 26.24 10.72 -37.81
C LYS A 305 27.38 10.93 -38.82
N SER A 306 27.09 11.69 -39.87
CA SER A 306 28.01 12.11 -40.92
C SER A 306 27.68 13.54 -41.37
N TYR A 307 28.51 14.14 -42.22
CA TYR A 307 28.25 15.39 -42.92
C TYR A 307 27.99 15.18 -44.43
N THR A 308 28.12 13.94 -44.90
CA THR A 308 28.00 13.52 -46.30
C THR A 308 27.37 12.12 -46.40
N SER A 309 27.04 11.68 -47.62
CA SER A 309 26.52 10.33 -47.90
C SER A 309 27.41 9.21 -47.30
N PHE A 310 26.80 8.24 -46.63
CA PHE A 310 27.52 7.17 -45.90
C PHE A 310 26.84 5.81 -46.01
N SER A 311 27.52 4.77 -45.53
CA SER A 311 27.00 3.40 -45.41
C SER A 311 27.29 2.83 -44.02
N HIS A 312 26.26 2.29 -43.36
CA HIS A 312 26.32 1.68 -42.04
C HIS A 312 26.03 0.18 -42.17
N SER A 313 26.93 -0.67 -41.69
CA SER A 313 26.84 -2.13 -41.85
C SER A 313 26.91 -2.89 -40.53
N PHE A 314 25.96 -3.82 -40.32
CA PHE A 314 25.86 -4.63 -39.11
C PHE A 314 25.49 -6.10 -39.42
N MET A 315 25.51 -6.95 -38.39
CA MET A 315 25.07 -8.34 -38.47
C MET A 315 23.65 -8.42 -37.90
N ALA A 316 22.67 -8.77 -38.74
CA ALA A 316 21.26 -8.65 -38.41
C ALA A 316 20.82 -9.62 -37.31
N ARG A 317 20.05 -9.09 -36.36
CA ARG A 317 19.38 -9.80 -35.26
C ARG A 317 17.87 -9.72 -35.42
N ALA A 318 17.11 -10.56 -34.71
CA ALA A 318 15.65 -10.46 -34.66
C ALA A 318 15.17 -9.05 -34.26
N GLU A 319 15.82 -8.47 -33.24
CA GLU A 319 15.61 -7.11 -32.70
C GLU A 319 16.02 -5.98 -33.67
N ASP A 320 16.72 -6.26 -34.77
CA ASP A 320 17.04 -5.26 -35.79
C ASP A 320 15.86 -4.96 -36.72
N THR A 321 14.80 -5.77 -36.71
CA THR A 321 13.53 -5.46 -37.39
C THR A 321 12.98 -4.09 -36.98
N GLY A 322 12.46 -3.31 -37.94
CA GLY A 322 11.85 -2.00 -37.72
C GLY A 322 12.17 -0.99 -38.82
N ASP A 323 11.74 0.26 -38.59
CA ASP A 323 11.91 1.35 -39.54
C ASP A 323 13.19 2.14 -39.25
N TYR A 324 14.05 2.24 -40.27
CA TYR A 324 15.28 3.02 -40.24
C TYR A 324 15.04 4.35 -40.97
N VAL A 325 15.33 5.47 -40.31
CA VAL A 325 15.10 6.82 -40.84
C VAL A 325 16.45 7.50 -41.03
N CYS A 326 16.78 7.87 -42.26
CA CYS A 326 17.84 8.84 -42.49
C CYS A 326 17.27 10.25 -42.42
N LYS A 327 17.94 11.13 -41.68
CA LYS A 327 17.60 12.56 -41.51
C LYS A 327 18.75 13.41 -42.03
N ALA A 328 18.43 14.52 -42.68
CA ALA A 328 19.38 15.51 -43.17
C ALA A 328 18.95 16.89 -42.67
N GLU A 329 19.86 17.59 -42.00
CA GLU A 329 19.60 18.80 -41.22
C GLU A 329 20.49 19.95 -41.69
N LYS A 330 19.87 21.09 -41.98
CA LYS A 330 20.54 22.32 -42.38
C LYS A 330 19.89 23.51 -41.70
N GLY A 331 20.53 24.05 -40.66
CA GLY A 331 19.97 25.11 -39.82
C GLY A 331 18.70 24.63 -39.12
N SER A 332 17.57 25.27 -39.41
CA SER A 332 16.23 24.94 -38.91
C SER A 332 15.50 23.85 -39.70
N VAL A 333 16.00 23.44 -40.89
CA VAL A 333 15.32 22.51 -41.79
C VAL A 333 15.81 21.09 -41.58
N GLN A 334 14.90 20.16 -41.31
CA GLN A 334 15.13 18.71 -41.29
C GLN A 334 14.30 18.04 -42.40
N LYS A 335 14.94 17.31 -43.31
CA LYS A 335 14.27 16.40 -44.27
C LYS A 335 14.64 14.96 -43.96
N MET A 336 13.71 14.03 -44.17
CA MET A 336 13.88 12.63 -43.78
C MET A 336 13.38 11.63 -44.82
N ALA A 337 13.97 10.43 -44.82
CA ALA A 337 13.56 9.31 -45.67
C ALA A 337 13.68 7.99 -44.88
N THR A 338 12.64 7.17 -44.98
CA THR A 338 12.47 5.96 -44.16
C THR A 338 12.55 4.69 -45.01
N SER A 339 13.15 3.63 -44.47
CA SER A 339 13.15 2.29 -45.06
C SER A 339 12.91 1.24 -43.97
N GLN A 340 11.99 0.32 -44.24
CA GLN A 340 11.65 -0.76 -43.33
C GLN A 340 12.59 -1.97 -43.55
N LEU A 341 13.14 -2.50 -42.46
CA LEU A 341 13.88 -3.75 -42.43
C LEU A 341 13.08 -4.81 -41.66
N ASN A 342 12.95 -6.01 -42.22
CA ASN A 342 12.34 -7.16 -41.55
C ASN A 342 13.37 -8.31 -41.50
N VAL A 343 13.75 -8.71 -40.29
CA VAL A 343 14.74 -9.77 -40.03
C VAL A 343 14.03 -10.98 -39.43
N SER A 344 13.98 -12.06 -40.21
CA SER A 344 13.44 -13.33 -39.73
C SER A 344 14.40 -14.04 -38.76
N GLU A 345 13.88 -14.57 -37.65
CA GLU A 345 14.68 -15.40 -36.73
C GLU A 345 15.20 -16.66 -37.44
N LEU A 346 16.44 -17.06 -37.14
CA LEU A 346 17.01 -18.30 -37.70
C LEU A 346 16.43 -19.54 -36.99
N PHE A 347 16.37 -19.47 -35.67
CA PHE A 347 15.75 -20.42 -34.74
C PHE A 347 15.08 -19.64 -33.61
N SER A 348 14.01 -20.19 -33.04
CA SER A 348 13.29 -19.59 -31.92
C SER A 348 14.17 -19.47 -30.66
N LYS A 349 13.81 -18.61 -29.69
CA LYS A 349 14.44 -18.64 -28.36
C LYS A 349 14.19 -20.01 -27.70
N PRO A 350 15.19 -20.64 -27.05
CA PRO A 350 15.02 -21.97 -26.48
C PRO A 350 14.07 -21.97 -25.28
N VAL A 351 13.33 -23.06 -25.12
CA VAL A 351 12.39 -23.31 -24.02
C VAL A 351 12.92 -24.46 -23.17
N LEU A 352 13.25 -24.16 -21.92
CA LEU A 352 13.62 -25.13 -20.90
C LEU A 352 12.36 -25.66 -20.20
N ARG A 353 12.24 -26.97 -20.02
CA ARG A 353 11.09 -27.66 -19.43
C ARG A 353 11.54 -28.63 -18.34
N LEU A 354 10.73 -28.77 -17.30
CA LEU A 354 10.88 -29.76 -16.24
C LEU A 354 9.86 -30.89 -16.46
N ASN A 355 10.28 -32.16 -16.44
CA ASN A 355 9.38 -33.28 -16.76
C ASN A 355 8.30 -33.56 -15.68
N ARG A 356 8.45 -33.02 -14.46
CA ARG A 356 7.48 -33.12 -13.36
C ARG A 356 7.47 -31.81 -12.59
N TYR A 357 6.30 -31.21 -12.36
CA TYR A 357 6.18 -29.92 -11.67
C TYR A 357 6.53 -29.97 -10.18
N GLN A 358 6.40 -31.14 -9.56
CA GLN A 358 6.67 -31.40 -8.14
C GLN A 358 7.71 -32.52 -8.06
N VAL A 359 8.75 -32.30 -7.25
CA VAL A 359 9.86 -33.25 -7.04
C VAL A 359 10.34 -33.11 -5.61
N PHE A 360 10.34 -34.21 -4.85
CA PHE A 360 10.81 -34.23 -3.47
C PHE A 360 12.32 -34.42 -3.36
N GLU A 361 12.93 -33.97 -2.27
CA GLU A 361 14.34 -34.25 -1.99
C GLU A 361 14.60 -35.77 -1.97
N GLY A 362 15.61 -36.20 -2.73
CA GLY A 362 15.90 -37.61 -3.02
C GLY A 362 15.32 -38.15 -4.33
N GLU A 363 14.35 -37.48 -4.96
CA GLU A 363 13.83 -37.88 -6.28
C GLU A 363 14.69 -37.34 -7.45
N ARG A 364 14.67 -38.03 -8.60
CA ARG A 364 15.37 -37.57 -9.82
C ARG A 364 14.51 -36.64 -10.67
N PHE A 365 14.89 -35.37 -10.76
CA PHE A 365 14.30 -34.44 -11.73
C PHE A 365 14.99 -34.55 -13.10
N HIS A 366 14.28 -34.12 -14.14
CA HIS A 366 14.79 -34.10 -15.51
C HIS A 366 14.42 -32.76 -16.15
N LEU A 367 15.45 -32.06 -16.63
CA LEU A 367 15.35 -30.84 -17.42
C LEU A 367 15.59 -31.17 -18.89
N ASN A 368 14.74 -30.65 -19.77
CA ASN A 368 14.85 -30.82 -21.22
C ASN A 368 14.71 -29.46 -21.91
N CYS A 369 15.68 -29.11 -22.74
CA CYS A 369 15.75 -27.87 -23.49
C CYS A 369 15.41 -28.10 -24.96
N THR A 370 14.52 -27.27 -25.49
CA THR A 370 14.00 -27.40 -26.86
C THR A 370 14.09 -26.09 -27.60
N SER A 371 14.43 -26.14 -28.88
CA SER A 371 14.38 -24.99 -29.80
C SER A 371 13.89 -25.47 -31.15
N ASP A 372 13.09 -24.65 -31.82
CA ASP A 372 12.58 -24.93 -33.15
C ASP A 372 13.29 -24.07 -34.21
N VAL A 373 13.34 -24.60 -35.42
CA VAL A 373 14.04 -24.02 -36.57
C VAL A 373 13.03 -23.26 -37.42
N ASN A 374 13.25 -21.96 -37.55
CA ASN A 374 12.30 -21.07 -38.23
C ASN A 374 12.66 -20.95 -39.73
N VAL A 375 13.96 -21.02 -40.09
CA VAL A 375 14.43 -21.05 -41.49
C VAL A 375 15.17 -22.36 -41.80
N THR A 376 14.39 -23.41 -42.06
CA THR A 376 14.88 -24.77 -42.41
C THR A 376 15.76 -24.84 -43.66
N LYS A 377 15.79 -23.79 -44.48
CA LYS A 377 16.67 -23.66 -45.65
C LYS A 377 18.10 -23.21 -45.30
N LYS A 378 18.35 -22.69 -44.09
CA LYS A 378 19.68 -22.21 -43.65
C LYS A 378 20.31 -23.07 -42.54
N ILE A 379 19.51 -23.74 -41.71
CA ILE A 379 19.98 -24.66 -40.66
C ILE A 379 19.08 -25.88 -40.51
N ASN A 380 19.65 -26.96 -39.97
CA ASN A 380 18.93 -28.15 -39.50
C ASN A 380 18.81 -28.13 -37.96
N LYS A 381 17.89 -28.92 -37.39
CA LYS A 381 17.73 -29.02 -35.92
C LYS A 381 18.98 -29.55 -35.21
N ALA A 382 19.81 -30.34 -35.92
CA ALA A 382 21.11 -30.83 -35.45
C ALA A 382 22.25 -29.79 -35.47
N ASP A 383 22.09 -28.65 -36.15
CA ASP A 383 23.06 -27.53 -36.10
C ASP A 383 22.98 -26.76 -34.76
N ILE A 384 21.90 -26.93 -33.98
CA ILE A 384 21.68 -26.25 -32.71
C ILE A 384 22.34 -27.04 -31.58
N ARG A 385 23.39 -26.47 -30.98
CA ARG A 385 24.04 -27.00 -29.77
C ARG A 385 23.48 -26.31 -28.53
N PHE A 386 23.16 -27.08 -27.52
CA PHE A 386 22.56 -26.61 -26.27
C PHE A 386 23.57 -26.68 -25.13
N ILE A 387 23.50 -25.72 -24.21
CA ILE A 387 24.27 -25.71 -22.96
C ILE A 387 23.28 -25.36 -21.85
N LEU A 388 23.12 -26.22 -20.84
CA LEU A 388 22.37 -25.86 -19.63
C LEU A 388 23.28 -25.14 -18.63
N LEU A 389 22.69 -24.15 -17.98
CA LEU A 389 23.30 -23.29 -16.97
C LEU A 389 22.47 -23.38 -15.67
N LYS A 390 23.14 -23.33 -14.52
CA LYS A 390 22.55 -23.03 -13.20
C LYS A 390 23.25 -21.78 -12.67
N GLU A 391 22.50 -20.72 -12.37
CA GLU A 391 23.07 -19.43 -11.92
C GLU A 391 24.20 -18.94 -12.86
N ASP A 392 23.92 -18.99 -14.16
CA ASP A 392 24.82 -18.73 -15.30
C ASP A 392 26.10 -19.60 -15.39
N ARG A 393 26.33 -20.52 -14.44
CA ARG A 393 27.40 -21.52 -14.50
C ARG A 393 26.95 -22.71 -15.33
N LYS A 394 27.78 -23.11 -16.29
CA LYS A 394 27.54 -24.31 -17.12
C LYS A 394 27.50 -25.58 -16.28
N ILE A 395 26.46 -26.39 -16.50
CA ILE A 395 26.25 -27.71 -15.87
C ILE A 395 26.18 -28.87 -16.87
N SER A 396 25.86 -28.61 -18.15
CA SER A 396 25.76 -29.66 -19.18
C SER A 396 25.92 -29.09 -20.60
N ASP A 397 26.52 -29.86 -21.51
CA ASP A 397 26.57 -29.62 -22.97
C ASP A 397 25.48 -30.38 -23.75
N SER A 398 24.55 -31.03 -23.03
CA SER A 398 23.40 -31.73 -23.61
C SER A 398 22.15 -30.84 -23.55
N ALA A 399 21.19 -31.10 -24.45
CA ALA A 399 19.84 -30.53 -24.34
C ALA A 399 19.06 -31.10 -23.13
N SER A 400 19.47 -32.26 -22.61
CA SER A 400 18.82 -32.95 -21.50
C SER A 400 19.79 -33.13 -20.32
N TYR A 401 19.27 -32.99 -19.10
CA TYR A 401 20.01 -33.10 -17.84
C TYR A 401 19.11 -33.72 -16.77
N SER A 402 19.68 -34.54 -15.88
CA SER A 402 18.94 -35.13 -14.76
C SER A 402 19.82 -35.27 -13.54
N GLU A 403 19.30 -34.87 -12.38
CA GLU A 403 20.02 -34.94 -11.11
C GLU A 403 19.06 -35.28 -9.97
N ILE A 404 19.60 -35.58 -8.79
CA ILE A 404 18.81 -35.90 -7.60
C ILE A 404 18.49 -34.59 -6.87
N ALA A 405 17.20 -34.33 -6.68
CA ALA A 405 16.70 -33.14 -6.03
C ALA A 405 17.19 -33.05 -4.58
N SER A 406 17.74 -31.89 -4.23
CA SER A 406 18.27 -31.54 -2.91
C SER A 406 18.44 -30.03 -2.79
N SER A 407 18.61 -29.53 -1.57
CA SER A 407 19.00 -28.14 -1.28
C SER A 407 20.14 -27.58 -2.15
N ALA A 408 21.15 -28.39 -2.52
CA ALA A 408 22.25 -27.99 -3.39
C ALA A 408 21.83 -27.80 -4.87
N THR A 409 20.82 -28.55 -5.33
CA THR A 409 20.25 -28.40 -6.68
C THR A 409 19.23 -27.26 -6.78
N ASN A 410 18.73 -26.72 -5.67
CA ASN A 410 17.84 -25.57 -5.70
C ASN A 410 18.54 -24.35 -6.32
N GLY A 411 17.86 -23.62 -7.19
CA GLY A 411 18.45 -22.48 -7.89
C GLY A 411 17.74 -22.14 -9.19
N ASN A 412 18.35 -21.24 -9.97
CA ASN A 412 17.78 -20.75 -11.22
C ASN A 412 18.49 -21.41 -12.42
N TYR A 413 17.75 -22.17 -13.23
CA TYR A 413 18.27 -22.91 -14.39
C TYR A 413 17.90 -22.20 -15.69
N SER A 414 18.84 -22.10 -16.63
CA SER A 414 18.57 -21.61 -17.98
C SER A 414 19.25 -22.49 -19.03
N CYS A 415 18.86 -22.34 -20.29
CA CYS A 415 19.45 -23.06 -21.40
C CYS A 415 19.85 -22.11 -22.51
N LYS A 416 21.09 -22.24 -22.99
CA LYS A 416 21.64 -21.48 -24.11
C LYS A 416 21.69 -22.36 -25.36
N ALA A 417 20.92 -22.00 -26.38
CA ALA A 417 20.98 -22.58 -27.72
C ALA A 417 21.93 -21.78 -28.60
N THR A 418 22.76 -22.48 -29.37
CA THR A 418 23.85 -21.89 -30.17
C THR A 418 23.89 -22.53 -31.56
N ALA A 419 23.83 -21.71 -32.61
CA ALA A 419 23.89 -22.18 -34.01
C ALA A 419 24.47 -21.10 -34.93
N LYS A 420 25.38 -21.48 -35.84
CA LYS A 420 26.04 -20.59 -36.82
C LYS A 420 26.62 -19.28 -36.22
N GLY A 421 27.02 -19.29 -34.94
CA GLY A 421 27.55 -18.13 -34.22
C GLY A 421 26.52 -17.28 -33.48
N ILE A 422 25.22 -17.50 -33.71
CA ILE A 422 24.13 -16.87 -32.97
C ILE A 422 23.91 -17.64 -31.66
N ASN A 423 23.68 -16.89 -30.57
CA ASN A 423 23.45 -17.41 -29.22
C ASN A 423 22.11 -16.88 -28.70
N LYS A 424 21.20 -17.77 -28.29
CA LYS A 424 19.94 -17.39 -27.60
C LYS A 424 19.83 -18.14 -26.28
N THR A 425 19.45 -17.44 -25.22
CA THR A 425 19.21 -18.04 -23.89
C THR A 425 17.70 -18.10 -23.62
N SER A 426 17.27 -19.13 -22.89
CA SER A 426 15.88 -19.30 -22.46
C SER A 426 15.51 -18.29 -21.37
N LEU A 427 14.21 -18.15 -21.11
CA LEU A 427 13.78 -17.69 -19.79
C LEU A 427 14.31 -18.66 -18.72
N ALA A 428 14.53 -18.12 -17.52
CA ALA A 428 15.15 -18.85 -16.43
C ALA A 428 14.07 -19.51 -15.55
N LEU A 429 14.29 -20.79 -15.24
CA LEU A 429 13.39 -21.67 -14.51
C LEU A 429 13.92 -21.87 -13.09
N VAL A 430 13.21 -21.32 -12.11
CA VAL A 430 13.54 -21.55 -10.69
C VAL A 430 13.12 -22.98 -10.32
N PHE A 431 14.10 -23.83 -10.03
CA PHE A 431 13.86 -25.16 -9.46
C PHE A 431 14.06 -25.12 -7.94
N LYS A 432 13.12 -25.72 -7.22
CA LYS A 432 13.18 -25.91 -5.77
C LYS A 432 12.60 -27.27 -5.42
N ALA A 433 13.43 -28.14 -4.87
CA ALA A 433 13.03 -29.42 -4.32
C ALA A 433 12.06 -29.24 -3.14
N GLU A 434 11.07 -30.12 -3.03
CA GLU A 434 10.16 -30.18 -1.89
C GLU A 434 10.71 -31.07 -0.78
N VAL A 435 10.66 -30.61 0.46
CA VAL A 435 11.03 -31.42 1.62
C VAL A 435 9.86 -32.38 1.93
N PRO A 436 10.09 -33.71 2.00
CA PRO A 436 9.04 -34.66 2.39
C PRO A 436 8.64 -34.47 3.87
N VAL A 437 7.39 -34.77 4.22
CA VAL A 437 6.92 -34.58 5.60
C VAL A 437 7.56 -35.57 6.58
N SER A 438 7.99 -35.05 7.72
CA SER A 438 8.51 -35.81 8.87
C SER A 438 7.40 -36.44 9.71
N ALA A 439 7.76 -37.33 10.63
CA ALA A 439 6.81 -37.84 11.62
C ALA A 439 6.38 -36.69 12.55
N PRO A 440 5.07 -36.41 12.70
CA PRO A 440 4.62 -35.31 13.53
C PRO A 440 4.73 -35.63 15.01
N VAL A 441 5.02 -34.61 15.80
CA VAL A 441 4.95 -34.64 17.27
C VAL A 441 3.55 -34.18 17.69
N ILE A 442 2.96 -34.84 18.70
CA ILE A 442 1.60 -34.57 19.19
C ILE A 442 1.61 -34.30 20.71
N ASN A 443 1.12 -33.13 21.13
CA ASN A 443 1.16 -32.64 22.51
C ASN A 443 -0.22 -32.11 22.96
N THR A 444 -0.47 -32.04 24.27
CA THR A 444 -1.64 -31.32 24.79
C THR A 444 -1.34 -29.83 25.02
N VAL A 445 -2.35 -28.99 24.85
CA VAL A 445 -2.29 -27.56 25.16
C VAL A 445 -2.91 -27.36 26.55
N GLY A 446 -2.10 -27.52 27.59
CA GLY A 446 -2.52 -27.46 28.99
C GLY A 446 -2.86 -28.83 29.60
N ASN A 447 -3.47 -28.79 30.79
CA ASN A 447 -3.80 -29.96 31.60
C ASN A 447 -5.03 -30.70 31.06
N VAL A 448 -4.97 -32.03 30.98
CA VAL A 448 -6.13 -32.86 30.62
C VAL A 448 -6.91 -33.23 31.88
N ILE A 449 -8.23 -33.01 31.88
CA ILE A 449 -9.12 -33.40 32.99
C ILE A 449 -10.16 -34.39 32.45
N VAL A 450 -10.35 -35.53 33.12
CA VAL A 450 -11.35 -36.54 32.73
C VAL A 450 -12.75 -35.90 32.74
N GLY A 451 -13.54 -36.17 31.70
CA GLY A 451 -14.88 -35.63 31.51
C GLY A 451 -14.95 -34.17 31.03
N ARG A 452 -13.81 -33.50 30.74
CA ARG A 452 -13.78 -32.11 30.27
C ARG A 452 -13.07 -31.96 28.91
N PRO A 453 -13.41 -30.92 28.12
CA PRO A 453 -12.75 -30.68 26.84
C PRO A 453 -11.31 -30.19 27.04
N PHE A 454 -10.45 -30.55 26.09
CA PHE A 454 -9.04 -30.15 26.04
C PHE A 454 -8.55 -30.07 24.60
N THR A 455 -7.50 -29.29 24.37
CA THR A 455 -6.95 -29.05 23.04
C THR A 455 -5.64 -29.81 22.85
N VAL A 456 -5.43 -30.33 21.65
CA VAL A 456 -4.22 -31.06 21.22
C VAL A 456 -3.56 -30.33 20.06
N SER A 457 -2.26 -30.12 20.15
CA SER A 457 -1.44 -29.61 19.05
C SER A 457 -0.68 -30.73 18.36
N CYS A 458 -0.44 -30.57 17.06
CA CYS A 458 0.31 -31.50 16.24
C CYS A 458 1.17 -30.72 15.24
N LYS A 459 2.47 -31.07 15.15
CA LYS A 459 3.44 -30.40 14.27
C LYS A 459 4.48 -31.39 13.73
N ALA A 460 4.69 -31.38 12.42
CA ALA A 460 5.86 -31.96 11.77
C ALA A 460 7.03 -30.95 11.83
N GLU A 461 8.25 -31.44 12.03
CA GLU A 461 9.47 -30.61 12.06
C GLU A 461 9.86 -30.16 10.65
N ASN A 462 10.03 -31.14 9.75
CA ASN A 462 10.31 -30.97 8.34
C ASN A 462 9.07 -31.29 7.47
N GLY A 463 8.96 -30.57 6.35
CA GLY A 463 7.97 -30.80 5.28
C GLY A 463 7.59 -29.52 4.54
N THR A 464 7.51 -29.56 3.21
CA THR A 464 6.94 -28.46 2.41
C THR A 464 5.46 -28.27 2.73
N LEU A 465 5.00 -27.02 2.73
CA LEU A 465 3.59 -26.62 2.89
C LEU A 465 2.85 -26.71 1.53
N PRO A 466 1.55 -27.04 1.52
CA PRO A 466 0.67 -27.23 2.67
C PRO A 466 0.84 -28.61 3.34
N ILE A 467 0.80 -28.66 4.67
CA ILE A 467 0.79 -29.94 5.40
C ILE A 467 -0.63 -30.19 5.92
N ASN A 468 -1.24 -31.28 5.48
CA ASN A 468 -2.50 -31.77 6.02
C ASN A 468 -2.25 -32.70 7.21
N TYR A 469 -2.92 -32.44 8.33
CA TYR A 469 -2.82 -33.24 9.55
C TYR A 469 -4.18 -33.88 9.86
N THR A 470 -4.23 -35.20 9.97
CA THR A 470 -5.38 -35.95 10.49
C THR A 470 -5.14 -36.34 11.95
N LEU A 471 -6.02 -35.92 12.87
CA LEU A 471 -6.08 -36.50 14.22
C LEU A 471 -6.78 -37.87 14.13
N LEU A 472 -6.12 -38.90 14.66
CA LEU A 472 -6.62 -40.27 14.72
C LEU A 472 -6.94 -40.65 16.17
N LYS A 473 -7.95 -41.49 16.36
CA LYS A 473 -8.23 -42.23 17.59
C LYS A 473 -8.47 -43.68 17.23
N ASP A 474 -7.76 -44.62 17.84
CA ASP A 474 -7.81 -46.04 17.46
C ASP A 474 -7.59 -46.24 15.94
N SER A 475 -6.60 -45.54 15.38
CA SER A 475 -6.29 -45.43 13.94
C SER A 475 -7.41 -44.85 13.05
N SER A 476 -8.58 -44.54 13.60
CA SER A 476 -9.72 -43.97 12.88
C SER A 476 -9.65 -42.44 12.87
N PRO A 477 -9.95 -41.76 11.75
CA PRO A 477 -9.91 -40.29 11.68
C PRO A 477 -11.03 -39.65 12.50
N VAL A 478 -10.66 -38.67 13.33
CA VAL A 478 -11.58 -37.89 14.19
C VAL A 478 -11.72 -36.45 13.70
N ALA A 479 -10.61 -35.83 13.30
CA ALA A 479 -10.57 -34.46 12.80
C ALA A 479 -9.43 -34.29 11.79
N GLU A 480 -9.50 -33.27 10.94
CA GLU A 480 -8.49 -33.00 9.92
C GLU A 480 -8.28 -31.49 9.74
N ARG A 481 -7.03 -31.06 9.51
CA ARG A 481 -6.65 -29.64 9.46
C ARG A 481 -5.39 -29.40 8.63
N THR A 482 -5.53 -28.64 7.55
CA THR A 482 -4.40 -28.18 6.73
C THR A 482 -3.70 -26.97 7.34
N VAL A 483 -2.37 -26.96 7.31
CA VAL A 483 -1.51 -25.85 7.69
C VAL A 483 -0.82 -25.29 6.44
N MET A 484 -0.99 -23.98 6.21
CA MET A 484 -0.46 -23.25 5.04
C MET A 484 0.79 -22.39 5.36
N GLN A 485 1.23 -22.34 6.63
CA GLN A 485 2.24 -21.38 7.12
C GLN A 485 3.31 -22.08 7.98
N ALA A 486 4.58 -21.68 7.86
CA ALA A 486 5.72 -22.38 8.46
C ALA A 486 5.76 -22.36 10.00
N ALA A 487 5.20 -21.32 10.63
CA ALA A 487 5.03 -21.24 12.08
C ALA A 487 3.79 -22.01 12.59
N GLY A 488 2.96 -22.53 11.69
CA GLY A 488 1.68 -23.16 12.03
C GLY A 488 1.85 -24.57 12.59
N MET A 489 1.06 -24.86 13.63
CA MET A 489 0.76 -26.22 14.07
C MET A 489 -0.72 -26.52 13.83
N ALA A 490 -1.05 -27.79 13.59
CA ALA A 490 -2.42 -28.25 13.64
C ALA A 490 -2.90 -28.22 15.10
N ILE A 491 -4.11 -27.70 15.31
CA ILE A 491 -4.73 -27.58 16.64
C ILE A 491 -6.11 -28.22 16.50
N PHE A 492 -6.42 -29.15 17.41
CA PHE A 492 -7.64 -29.95 17.43
C PHE A 492 -8.26 -29.90 18.83
N ASP A 493 -9.57 -29.69 18.90
CA ASP A 493 -10.30 -29.68 20.17
C ASP A 493 -10.98 -31.03 20.39
N ILE A 494 -10.74 -31.64 21.55
CA ILE A 494 -11.29 -32.94 21.95
C ILE A 494 -12.34 -32.68 23.04
N THR A 495 -13.53 -33.28 22.88
CA THR A 495 -14.69 -33.02 23.75
C THR A 495 -14.51 -33.52 25.17
N SER A 496 -13.94 -34.70 25.36
CA SER A 496 -13.49 -35.26 26.63
C SER A 496 -12.75 -36.59 26.44
N ILE A 497 -12.10 -37.06 27.50
CA ILE A 497 -11.81 -38.49 27.72
C ILE A 497 -12.59 -39.01 28.93
N SER A 498 -12.88 -40.30 28.93
CA SER A 498 -13.73 -41.00 29.91
C SER A 498 -12.94 -41.65 31.03
N TYR A 499 -11.66 -41.97 30.79
CA TYR A 499 -10.73 -42.55 31.77
C TYR A 499 -9.27 -42.21 31.40
N PRO A 500 -8.31 -42.16 32.36
CA PRO A 500 -6.96 -41.64 32.10
C PRO A 500 -6.17 -42.31 30.99
N LEU A 501 -6.28 -43.64 30.81
CA LEU A 501 -5.57 -44.38 29.77
C LEU A 501 -6.08 -44.10 28.34
N GLU A 502 -7.25 -43.47 28.18
CA GLU A 502 -7.82 -43.15 26.86
C GLU A 502 -6.95 -42.15 26.07
N ILE A 503 -6.14 -41.33 26.75
CA ILE A 503 -5.24 -40.35 26.11
C ILE A 503 -4.28 -41.01 25.11
N LYS A 504 -3.81 -42.24 25.41
CA LYS A 504 -2.88 -43.01 24.57
C LYS A 504 -3.53 -43.60 23.31
N ARG A 505 -4.84 -43.47 23.13
CA ARG A 505 -5.56 -43.93 21.93
C ARG A 505 -5.47 -42.92 20.78
N PHE A 506 -5.00 -41.70 21.04
CA PHE A 506 -4.84 -40.65 20.05
C PHE A 506 -3.44 -40.64 19.42
N THR A 507 -3.38 -40.48 18.10
CA THR A 507 -2.17 -40.22 17.30
C THR A 507 -2.48 -39.15 16.25
N CYS A 508 -1.46 -38.53 15.69
CA CYS A 508 -1.60 -37.56 14.59
C CYS A 508 -0.86 -38.08 13.36
N ARG A 509 -1.47 -37.94 12.18
CA ARG A 509 -0.87 -38.29 10.89
C ARG A 509 -0.69 -37.05 10.04
N ALA A 510 0.50 -36.85 9.48
CA ALA A 510 0.82 -35.75 8.58
C ALA A 510 1.05 -36.26 7.15
N ILE A 511 0.57 -35.50 6.16
CA ILE A 511 0.82 -35.71 4.73
C ILE A 511 0.89 -34.35 4.05
N ASN A 512 1.93 -34.08 3.26
CA ASN A 512 2.04 -32.80 2.54
C ASN A 512 1.51 -32.84 1.11
N GLN A 513 1.55 -33.99 0.42
CA GLN A 513 0.84 -34.16 -0.86
C GLN A 513 0.30 -35.59 -0.98
N LYS A 514 -0.74 -35.78 -1.81
CA LYS A 514 -1.36 -37.12 -2.01
C LYS A 514 -0.39 -38.20 -2.51
N ALA A 515 0.75 -37.82 -3.09
CA ALA A 515 1.79 -38.72 -3.56
C ALA A 515 2.89 -39.00 -2.52
N SER A 516 3.03 -38.18 -1.45
CA SER A 516 4.05 -38.37 -0.44
C SER A 516 3.58 -39.37 0.65
N PRO A 517 4.48 -40.22 1.18
CA PRO A 517 4.11 -41.23 2.17
C PRO A 517 3.77 -40.57 3.51
N SER A 518 2.50 -40.65 3.92
CA SER A 518 2.03 -40.09 5.20
C SER A 518 2.80 -40.66 6.39
N LYS A 519 3.18 -39.80 7.33
CA LYS A 519 3.86 -40.19 8.57
C LYS A 519 2.94 -40.02 9.77
N THR A 520 3.07 -40.89 10.77
CA THR A 520 2.22 -40.90 11.98
C THR A 520 3.08 -40.70 13.22
N SER A 521 2.55 -39.98 14.20
CA SER A 521 3.17 -39.74 15.50
C SER A 521 3.24 -41.02 16.35
N SER A 522 4.04 -40.95 17.43
CA SER A 522 3.82 -41.78 18.62
C SER A 522 2.44 -41.51 19.25
N PRO A 523 1.93 -42.43 20.10
CA PRO A 523 0.74 -42.19 20.92
C PRO A 523 0.88 -40.95 21.82
N LEU A 524 -0.21 -40.20 21.97
CA LEU A 524 -0.24 -39.00 22.81
C LEU A 524 0.03 -39.33 24.29
N THR A 525 1.04 -38.67 24.85
CA THR A 525 1.42 -38.76 26.26
C THR A 525 1.23 -37.41 26.96
N ALA A 526 0.36 -37.40 27.98
CA ALA A 526 0.12 -36.23 28.83
C ALA A 526 -0.27 -36.67 30.25
N SER A 527 -0.09 -35.78 31.22
CA SER A 527 -0.65 -35.93 32.56
C SER A 527 -2.17 -35.73 32.52
N VAL A 528 -2.91 -36.74 32.96
CA VAL A 528 -4.38 -36.69 33.07
C VAL A 528 -4.78 -36.61 34.54
N ILE A 529 -5.62 -35.63 34.84
CA ILE A 529 -6.21 -35.40 36.15
C ILE A 529 -7.62 -36.01 36.16
N GLU A 530 -7.82 -37.04 36.97
CA GLU A 530 -9.13 -37.59 37.31
C GLU A 530 -9.75 -36.72 38.42
N PRO A 531 -10.95 -36.13 38.24
CA PRO A 531 -11.65 -35.41 39.29
C PRO A 531 -11.96 -36.28 40.52
N VAL A 532 -12.05 -35.68 41.70
CA VAL A 532 -12.43 -36.44 42.90
C VAL A 532 -13.89 -36.92 42.83
N SER A 533 -14.07 -38.20 43.11
CA SER A 533 -15.38 -38.78 43.42
C SER A 533 -15.99 -38.19 44.70
N SER A 534 -17.31 -38.31 44.86
CA SER A 534 -18.00 -37.81 46.06
C SER A 534 -17.49 -38.48 47.33
N PRO A 535 -17.02 -37.72 48.35
CA PRO A 535 -16.47 -38.30 49.56
C PRO A 535 -17.54 -38.93 50.46
N VAL A 536 -17.14 -39.98 51.17
CA VAL A 536 -17.92 -40.67 52.20
C VAL A 536 -17.27 -40.42 53.56
N ILE A 537 -18.05 -39.92 54.51
CA ILE A 537 -17.66 -39.71 55.91
C ILE A 537 -18.07 -40.91 56.76
N MET A 538 -17.19 -41.31 57.68
CA MET A 538 -17.40 -42.39 58.65
C MET A 538 -16.87 -41.96 60.02
N ALA A 539 -17.34 -42.61 61.09
CA ALA A 539 -16.85 -42.40 62.46
C ALA A 539 -16.69 -43.75 63.16
N ILE A 540 -15.74 -43.84 64.11
CA ILE A 540 -15.54 -45.07 64.90
C ILE A 540 -16.73 -45.36 65.83
N SER A 541 -17.44 -44.31 66.30
CA SER A 541 -18.74 -44.43 66.97
C SER A 541 -19.63 -43.24 66.65
N LEU A 542 -20.94 -43.48 66.55
CA LEU A 542 -22.00 -42.46 66.42
C LEU A 542 -22.46 -41.89 67.78
N THR A 543 -22.12 -42.59 68.87
CA THR A 543 -22.42 -42.21 70.24
C THR A 543 -21.11 -42.21 71.03
N VAL A 544 -20.62 -41.02 71.33
CA VAL A 544 -19.33 -40.81 72.01
C VAL A 544 -19.60 -40.35 73.45
N THR A 545 -18.71 -40.67 74.38
CA THR A 545 -18.77 -40.11 75.74
C THR A 545 -18.11 -38.74 75.78
N GLU A 546 -18.77 -37.80 76.46
CA GLU A 546 -18.22 -36.48 76.78
C GLU A 546 -16.81 -36.60 77.40
N GLY A 547 -15.83 -35.91 76.82
CA GLY A 547 -14.41 -35.99 77.22
C GLY A 547 -13.61 -37.16 76.63
N SER A 548 -14.10 -37.84 75.59
CA SER A 548 -13.32 -38.84 74.83
C SER A 548 -13.13 -38.43 73.36
N ASP A 549 -12.11 -38.97 72.70
CA ASP A 549 -11.72 -38.54 71.35
C ASP A 549 -12.66 -39.12 70.27
N LEU A 550 -13.18 -38.23 69.42
CA LEU A 550 -13.96 -38.59 68.22
C LEU A 550 -13.04 -38.63 67.00
N TYR A 551 -12.97 -39.80 66.37
CA TYR A 551 -12.29 -40.01 65.09
C TYR A 551 -13.29 -39.99 63.94
N LEU A 552 -13.11 -39.07 63.00
CA LEU A 552 -13.85 -38.96 61.76
C LEU A 552 -12.92 -39.29 60.59
N ILE A 553 -13.35 -40.16 59.67
CA ILE A 553 -12.60 -40.57 58.48
C ILE A 553 -13.38 -40.16 57.24
N CYS A 554 -12.74 -39.42 56.33
CA CYS A 554 -13.32 -39.01 55.05
C CYS A 554 -12.58 -39.71 53.93
N LYS A 555 -13.30 -40.38 53.02
CA LYS A 555 -12.70 -41.19 51.95
C LYS A 555 -13.36 -40.94 50.60
N VAL A 556 -12.55 -40.80 49.55
CA VAL A 556 -12.99 -40.84 48.14
C VAL A 556 -12.66 -42.20 47.52
N GLN A 557 -13.33 -42.56 46.42
CA GLN A 557 -13.10 -43.81 45.69
C GLN A 557 -12.10 -43.64 44.53
N GLN A 558 -12.15 -42.49 43.86
CA GLN A 558 -11.40 -42.10 42.66
C GLN A 558 -10.98 -40.63 42.75
N GLY A 559 -9.96 -40.25 41.98
CA GLY A 559 -9.39 -38.90 41.92
C GLY A 559 -7.85 -38.89 41.95
N THR A 560 -7.22 -38.12 41.06
CA THR A 560 -5.76 -37.93 41.04
C THR A 560 -5.28 -37.18 42.28
N GLN A 561 -4.20 -37.66 42.88
CA GLN A 561 -3.53 -37.05 44.04
C GLN A 561 -2.59 -35.91 43.62
N PRO A 562 -2.28 -34.94 44.51
CA PRO A 562 -2.78 -34.79 45.87
C PRO A 562 -4.26 -34.37 45.95
N ILE A 563 -4.87 -34.61 47.11
CA ILE A 563 -6.27 -34.30 47.42
C ILE A 563 -6.32 -33.41 48.66
N THR A 564 -7.00 -32.28 48.57
CA THR A 564 -7.31 -31.43 49.72
C THR A 564 -8.65 -31.84 50.33
N PHE A 565 -8.64 -32.23 51.61
CA PHE A 565 -9.83 -32.41 52.42
C PHE A 565 -10.09 -31.19 53.31
N ARG A 566 -11.36 -30.94 53.63
CA ARG A 566 -11.82 -29.89 54.58
C ARG A 566 -12.96 -30.43 55.42
N TRP A 567 -13.00 -30.07 56.71
CA TRP A 567 -14.01 -30.59 57.64
C TRP A 567 -14.94 -29.51 58.17
N TYR A 568 -16.22 -29.86 58.29
CA TYR A 568 -17.27 -28.95 58.71
C TYR A 568 -18.09 -29.53 59.85
N HIS A 569 -18.47 -28.68 60.80
CA HIS A 569 -19.35 -28.97 61.92
C HIS A 569 -20.55 -28.03 61.89
N ASN A 570 -21.77 -28.59 61.83
CA ASN A 570 -23.04 -27.85 61.73
C ASN A 570 -23.08 -26.77 60.62
N GLY A 571 -22.24 -26.90 59.58
CA GLY A 571 -22.10 -25.95 58.46
C GLY A 571 -20.91 -24.98 58.57
N ILE A 572 -20.22 -24.94 59.70
CA ILE A 572 -19.05 -24.09 59.95
C ILE A 572 -17.77 -24.89 59.64
N LEU A 573 -16.81 -24.29 58.91
CA LEU A 573 -15.50 -24.89 58.65
C LEU A 573 -14.72 -25.02 59.97
N ILE A 574 -14.19 -26.20 60.25
CA ILE A 574 -13.36 -26.43 61.44
C ILE A 574 -11.98 -25.80 61.21
N PRO A 575 -11.47 -24.92 62.10
CA PRO A 575 -10.15 -24.32 61.98
C PRO A 575 -9.03 -25.37 61.83
N SER A 576 -8.02 -25.07 61.02
CA SER A 576 -6.88 -25.95 60.74
C SER A 576 -7.23 -27.36 60.23
N SER A 577 -8.45 -27.59 59.74
CA SER A 577 -8.89 -28.88 59.18
C SER A 577 -8.68 -29.01 57.66
N THR A 578 -8.07 -28.02 57.02
CA THR A 578 -7.74 -28.10 55.58
C THR A 578 -6.40 -28.82 55.43
N GLN A 579 -6.44 -30.09 55.03
CA GLN A 579 -5.26 -30.93 54.88
C GLN A 579 -5.13 -31.42 53.44
N GLU A 580 -3.94 -31.27 52.87
CA GLU A 580 -3.60 -31.86 51.58
C GLU A 580 -2.86 -33.20 51.80
N VAL A 581 -3.26 -34.24 51.07
CA VAL A 581 -2.77 -35.62 51.25
C VAL A 581 -2.51 -36.34 49.94
N THR A 582 -1.53 -37.24 49.95
CA THR A 582 -1.19 -38.17 48.85
C THR A 582 -1.89 -39.52 49.00
N VAL A 583 -3.08 -39.54 49.59
CA VAL A 583 -3.91 -40.73 49.81
C VAL A 583 -5.38 -40.41 49.57
N LEU A 584 -6.21 -41.42 49.27
CA LEU A 584 -7.64 -41.24 48.97
C LEU A 584 -8.52 -41.04 50.21
N GLN A 585 -7.94 -40.74 51.38
CA GLN A 585 -8.66 -40.53 52.63
C GLN A 585 -7.89 -39.63 53.60
N ASP A 586 -8.63 -38.92 54.46
CA ASP A 586 -8.12 -38.10 55.56
C ASP A 586 -8.83 -38.46 56.87
N THR A 587 -8.24 -38.13 58.03
CA THR A 587 -8.77 -38.44 59.36
C THR A 587 -8.66 -37.25 60.30
N HIS A 588 -9.81 -36.69 60.68
CA HIS A 588 -9.90 -35.60 61.65
C HIS A 588 -10.22 -36.13 63.05
N ILE A 589 -9.51 -35.65 64.06
CA ILE A 589 -9.63 -36.08 65.46
C ILE A 589 -10.10 -34.90 66.30
N VAL A 590 -11.35 -34.97 66.78
CA VAL A 590 -11.88 -34.02 67.77
C VAL A 590 -11.53 -34.58 69.15
N LYS A 591 -10.48 -34.02 69.76
CA LYS A 591 -9.99 -34.46 71.07
C LYS A 591 -10.96 -34.08 72.20
N ALA A 592 -11.14 -34.98 73.16
CA ALA A 592 -11.93 -34.79 74.38
C ALA A 592 -13.31 -34.12 74.16
N ILE A 593 -14.15 -34.69 73.28
CA ILE A 593 -15.33 -34.03 72.72
C ILE A 593 -16.30 -33.45 73.77
N GLU A 594 -16.68 -32.19 73.57
CA GLU A 594 -17.63 -31.47 74.41
C GLU A 594 -19.09 -31.77 74.01
N ARG A 595 -20.03 -31.54 74.93
CA ARG A 595 -21.46 -31.81 74.68
C ARG A 595 -22.03 -30.87 73.61
N GLU A 596 -21.47 -29.68 73.51
CA GLU A 596 -21.80 -28.58 72.60
C GLU A 596 -21.34 -28.89 71.17
N GLN A 597 -20.31 -29.74 71.02
CA GLN A 597 -19.77 -30.22 69.76
C GLN A 597 -20.61 -31.36 69.14
N ARG A 598 -21.74 -31.75 69.74
CA ARG A 598 -22.74 -32.63 69.08
C ARG A 598 -23.26 -32.00 67.78
N GLY A 599 -23.69 -32.83 66.82
CA GLY A 599 -24.36 -32.35 65.61
C GLY A 599 -23.90 -33.02 64.33
N ARG A 600 -24.02 -32.29 63.22
CA ARG A 600 -23.82 -32.78 61.86
C ARG A 600 -22.42 -32.44 61.36
N TYR A 601 -21.60 -33.46 61.17
CA TYR A 601 -20.28 -33.36 60.54
C TYR A 601 -20.37 -33.74 59.06
N TYR A 602 -19.63 -33.04 58.20
CA TYR A 602 -19.38 -33.48 56.84
C TYR A 602 -17.97 -33.09 56.41
N CYS A 603 -17.47 -33.73 55.36
CA CYS A 603 -16.21 -33.36 54.73
C CYS A 603 -16.42 -32.90 53.29
N GLU A 604 -15.50 -32.08 52.80
CA GLU A 604 -15.36 -31.72 51.40
C GLU A 604 -14.01 -32.23 50.89
N ALA A 605 -13.97 -32.68 49.63
CA ALA A 605 -12.76 -33.12 48.95
C ALA A 605 -12.61 -32.38 47.61
N THR A 606 -11.38 -32.03 47.24
CA THR A 606 -11.03 -31.42 45.95
C THR A 606 -9.59 -31.80 45.56
N ASN A 607 -9.26 -31.76 44.28
CA ASN A 607 -7.88 -31.90 43.77
C ASN A 607 -7.61 -30.87 42.67
N HIS A 608 -6.53 -31.04 41.90
CA HIS A 608 -6.17 -30.17 40.76
C HIS A 608 -7.21 -30.10 39.61
N ALA A 609 -8.29 -30.90 39.63
CA ALA A 609 -9.45 -30.65 38.76
C ALA A 609 -10.29 -29.44 39.19
N SER A 610 -9.97 -28.85 40.36
CA SER A 610 -10.64 -27.69 40.97
C SER A 610 -12.14 -27.89 41.15
N GLU A 611 -12.57 -29.11 41.47
CA GLU A 611 -13.96 -29.48 41.67
C GLU A 611 -14.15 -30.03 43.08
N THR A 612 -14.84 -29.27 43.92
CA THR A 612 -15.09 -29.64 45.32
C THR A 612 -16.39 -30.44 45.45
N LYS A 613 -16.30 -31.67 45.95
CA LYS A 613 -17.45 -32.52 46.27
C LYS A 613 -17.65 -32.58 47.79
N LYS A 614 -18.91 -32.64 48.25
CA LYS A 614 -19.27 -32.72 49.68
C LYS A 614 -19.81 -34.09 50.04
N SER A 615 -19.54 -34.57 51.25
CA SER A 615 -20.12 -35.82 51.76
C SER A 615 -21.56 -35.63 52.21
N PRO A 616 -22.37 -36.71 52.27
CA PRO A 616 -23.55 -36.73 53.13
C PRO A 616 -23.16 -36.39 54.58
N PRO A 617 -23.99 -35.67 55.35
CA PRO A 617 -23.65 -35.27 56.71
C PRO A 617 -23.95 -36.37 57.74
N LEU A 618 -22.93 -36.76 58.51
CA LEU A 618 -23.00 -37.72 59.60
C LEU A 618 -23.39 -37.03 60.91
N THR A 619 -24.35 -37.57 61.67
CA THR A 619 -24.78 -36.97 62.94
C THR A 619 -24.13 -37.71 64.10
N ILE A 620 -23.33 -36.99 64.90
CA ILE A 620 -22.69 -37.54 66.10
C ILE A 620 -23.43 -37.08 67.35
N THR A 621 -23.68 -38.02 68.26
CA THR A 621 -24.32 -37.78 69.56
C THR A 621 -23.29 -37.89 70.67
N VAL A 622 -23.31 -36.91 71.59
CA VAL A 622 -22.42 -36.89 72.77
C VAL A 622 -23.24 -37.22 74.01
N SER A 623 -22.85 -38.29 74.69
CA SER A 623 -23.52 -38.82 75.88
C SER A 623 -22.77 -38.41 77.15
N LEU A 624 -23.52 -38.05 78.20
CA LEU A 624 -22.95 -37.53 79.45
C LEU A 624 -21.97 -38.54 80.07
N ALA A 625 -20.81 -38.07 80.53
CA ALA A 625 -19.77 -38.92 81.10
C ALA A 625 -20.26 -39.72 82.31
N VAL A 626 -19.77 -40.95 82.48
CA VAL A 626 -20.25 -41.90 83.52
C VAL A 626 -20.06 -41.31 84.93
N TRP A 627 -18.98 -40.58 85.18
CA TRP A 627 -18.74 -39.92 86.47
C TRP A 627 -19.73 -38.78 86.75
N LYS A 628 -20.16 -38.01 85.74
CA LYS A 628 -21.22 -36.98 85.90
C LYS A 628 -22.59 -37.63 86.19
N LYS A 629 -22.90 -38.76 85.55
CA LYS A 629 -24.09 -39.59 85.88
C LYS A 629 -24.02 -40.15 87.30
N ALA A 630 -22.85 -40.65 87.72
CA ALA A 630 -22.62 -41.16 89.06
C ALA A 630 -22.74 -40.06 90.13
N LEU A 631 -22.27 -38.84 89.87
CA LEU A 631 -22.40 -37.70 90.78
C LEU A 631 -23.87 -37.38 91.07
N ILE A 632 -24.72 -37.37 90.05
CA ILE A 632 -26.18 -37.20 90.19
C ILE A 632 -26.79 -38.36 91.01
N GLY A 633 -26.39 -39.60 90.72
CA GLY A 633 -26.82 -40.78 91.47
C GLY A 633 -26.43 -40.74 92.94
N VAL A 634 -25.18 -40.37 93.25
CA VAL A 634 -24.68 -40.22 94.63
C VAL A 634 -25.42 -39.11 95.37
N LEU A 635 -25.71 -37.98 94.72
CA LEU A 635 -26.52 -36.91 95.33
C LEU A 635 -27.93 -37.40 95.71
N CYS A 636 -28.57 -38.19 94.84
CA CYS A 636 -29.87 -38.81 95.12
C CYS A 636 -29.80 -39.86 96.25
N ILE A 637 -28.74 -40.66 96.30
CA ILE A 637 -28.54 -41.65 97.37
C ILE A 637 -28.27 -40.96 98.71
N LEU A 638 -27.48 -39.89 98.75
CA LEU A 638 -27.23 -39.11 99.97
C LEU A 638 -28.52 -38.46 100.51
N LEU A 639 -29.38 -37.95 99.64
CA LEU A 639 -30.72 -37.47 100.01
C LEU A 639 -31.58 -38.59 100.62
N LEU A 640 -31.60 -39.78 100.02
CA LEU A 640 -32.34 -40.94 100.55
C LEU A 640 -31.79 -41.39 101.93
N VAL A 641 -30.47 -41.46 102.09
CA VAL A 641 -29.83 -41.85 103.37
C VAL A 641 -30.13 -40.82 104.47
N ALA A 642 -30.15 -39.52 104.15
CA ALA A 642 -30.53 -38.48 105.10
C ALA A 642 -31.98 -38.64 105.60
N ILE A 643 -32.92 -38.94 104.69
CA ILE A 643 -34.33 -39.21 105.04
C ILE A 643 -34.45 -40.45 105.94
N ILE A 644 -33.76 -41.53 105.62
CA ILE A 644 -33.77 -42.78 106.40
C ILE A 644 -33.16 -42.58 107.80
N ALA A 645 -32.08 -41.82 107.92
CA ALA A 645 -31.45 -41.53 109.20
C ALA A 645 -32.38 -40.77 110.16
N VAL A 646 -33.15 -39.80 109.64
CA VAL A 646 -34.17 -39.07 110.42
C VAL A 646 -35.27 -40.01 110.95
N LEU A 647 -35.76 -40.95 110.12
CA LEU A 647 -36.75 -41.95 110.56
C LEU A 647 -36.23 -42.83 111.71
N ILE A 648 -34.99 -43.32 111.62
CA ILE A 648 -34.41 -44.23 112.62
C ILE A 648 -34.25 -43.55 113.99
N VAL A 649 -33.87 -42.25 114.01
CA VAL A 649 -33.75 -41.46 115.25
C VAL A 649 -35.10 -41.27 115.94
N LEU A 650 -36.17 -41.05 115.18
CA LEU A 650 -37.53 -40.92 115.72
C LEU A 650 -38.04 -42.23 116.33
N LEU A 651 -37.85 -43.36 115.63
CA LEU A 651 -38.35 -44.68 116.07
C LEU A 651 -37.68 -45.19 117.35
N ARG A 652 -36.38 -44.92 117.57
CA ARG A 652 -35.65 -45.40 118.76
C ARG A 652 -36.04 -44.73 120.08
N LYS A 653 -36.82 -43.64 120.07
CA LYS A 653 -37.11 -42.84 121.27
C LYS A 653 -38.32 -43.32 122.11
N MET A 654 -39.04 -44.36 121.66
CA MET A 654 -40.40 -44.67 122.14
C MET A 654 -40.58 -45.97 122.97
N SER A 655 -39.52 -46.70 123.36
CA SER A 655 -39.69 -48.01 124.04
C SER A 655 -38.86 -48.22 125.33
N ASN A 656 -39.48 -47.83 126.46
CA ASN A 656 -39.44 -48.48 127.79
C ASN A 656 -38.13 -48.56 128.65
N PRO A 657 -38.21 -48.81 129.99
CA PRO A 657 -37.42 -47.99 130.94
C PRO A 657 -36.66 -48.68 132.13
N ARG A 658 -35.46 -48.14 132.41
CA ARG A 658 -34.84 -47.80 133.73
C ARG A 658 -34.79 -48.80 134.91
N ARG A 659 -33.56 -49.08 135.40
CA ARG A 659 -32.99 -48.87 136.80
C ARG A 659 -31.59 -49.55 136.92
N LYS A 660 -30.65 -49.28 137.87
CA LYS A 660 -30.31 -48.06 138.68
C LYS A 660 -28.95 -48.20 139.44
N LYS A 661 -27.80 -47.88 138.78
CA LYS A 661 -26.46 -47.56 139.40
C LYS A 661 -25.74 -48.70 140.17
N GLN A 662 -24.47 -48.66 140.63
CA GLN A 662 -23.30 -47.71 140.68
C GLN A 662 -22.00 -48.58 140.81
N ALA A 663 -20.70 -48.15 140.87
CA ALA A 663 -19.94 -46.89 140.83
C ALA A 663 -18.44 -47.16 140.48
N THR A 664 -17.68 -46.13 140.01
CA THR A 664 -16.19 -45.94 140.11
C THR A 664 -15.23 -47.02 139.52
N GLU A 665 -13.96 -46.78 139.14
CA GLU A 665 -13.08 -45.59 139.26
C GLU A 665 -12.09 -45.40 138.05
N LEU A 666 -10.98 -44.66 138.25
CA LEU A 666 -9.91 -44.26 137.29
C LEU A 666 -9.02 -45.48 136.85
N SER A 667 -8.01 -45.42 135.94
CA SER A 667 -6.97 -44.38 135.72
C SER A 667 -6.02 -44.65 134.51
N VAL A 668 -5.39 -43.57 133.95
CA VAL A 668 -3.94 -43.45 133.53
C VAL A 668 -3.33 -44.47 132.49
N LYS A 669 -2.48 -44.17 131.47
CA LYS A 669 -1.85 -42.98 130.79
C LYS A 669 -1.17 -43.50 129.44
N PRO A 670 -0.24 -42.83 128.71
CA PRO A 670 -0.53 -41.74 127.77
C PRO A 670 0.20 -41.75 126.38
N ARG A 671 -0.16 -40.74 125.57
CA ARG A 671 0.60 -39.98 124.52
C ARG A 671 2.04 -39.53 124.94
N PRO A 672 2.83 -38.73 124.15
CA PRO A 672 2.68 -38.19 122.76
C PRO A 672 3.98 -38.31 121.89
N LYS A 673 4.03 -37.90 120.60
CA LYS A 673 4.41 -36.56 120.03
C LYS A 673 4.73 -36.76 118.51
N SER A 674 4.85 -35.79 117.59
CA SER A 674 4.55 -34.33 117.47
C SER A 674 4.73 -33.93 115.98
N GLY A 675 4.03 -32.91 115.43
CA GLY A 675 4.31 -32.46 114.04
C GLY A 675 3.28 -31.55 113.33
N ASP A 676 2.87 -30.43 113.93
CA ASP A 676 2.06 -29.36 113.31
C ASP A 676 2.98 -28.24 112.71
N PRO A 677 2.48 -27.11 112.13
CA PRO A 677 1.57 -26.96 110.96
C PRO A 677 1.98 -25.77 110.02
N MET A 678 1.14 -25.44 109.01
CA MET A 678 0.83 -24.09 108.42
C MET A 678 0.38 -24.25 106.94
N ARG A 679 -0.66 -23.62 106.34
CA ARG A 679 -1.63 -22.54 106.68
C ARG A 679 -0.98 -21.16 106.90
N MET A 680 -1.25 -20.09 106.14
CA MET A 680 -2.51 -19.44 105.68
C MET A 680 -2.24 -18.70 104.32
N SER A 681 -3.11 -18.50 103.32
CA SER A 681 -4.53 -18.09 103.17
C SER A 681 -4.81 -16.57 103.15
N LEU A 682 -5.73 -16.14 102.26
CA LEU A 682 -6.35 -14.78 102.09
C LEU A 682 -5.65 -13.85 101.05
N THR A 683 -6.29 -12.88 100.36
CA THR A 683 -7.66 -12.29 100.52
C THR A 683 -8.28 -11.75 99.21
N LEU A 684 -9.59 -11.48 99.28
CA LEU A 684 -10.57 -10.83 98.38
C LEU A 684 -10.15 -9.81 97.29
N ASP A 685 -10.86 -9.87 96.15
CA ASP A 685 -11.82 -8.90 95.57
C ASP A 685 -11.69 -7.37 95.78
N ILE A 686 -12.03 -6.58 94.74
CA ILE A 686 -13.04 -5.48 94.77
C ILE A 686 -13.38 -4.96 93.34
N GLU A 687 -14.49 -4.21 93.25
CA GLU A 687 -15.21 -3.61 92.10
C GLU A 687 -14.38 -2.51 91.33
N ASP A 688 -14.81 -1.80 90.26
CA ASP A 688 -16.14 -1.25 89.93
C ASP A 688 -16.32 -0.85 88.42
N ASN A 689 -17.29 0.04 88.10
CA ASN A 689 -18.09 0.10 86.86
C ASN A 689 -17.75 1.17 85.78
N THR A 690 -18.51 1.09 84.66
CA THR A 690 -18.98 2.16 83.73
C THR A 690 -18.11 2.78 82.61
N ALA A 691 -18.38 2.31 81.38
CA ALA A 691 -18.80 3.04 80.14
C ALA A 691 -18.38 4.50 79.81
N LEU A 692 -17.98 4.73 78.53
CA LEU A 692 -18.63 5.73 77.63
C LEU A 692 -18.30 5.51 76.12
N ASN A 693 -18.92 6.30 75.22
CA ASN A 693 -18.82 6.23 73.75
C ASN A 693 -17.73 7.15 73.14
N GLY A 694 -17.24 6.85 71.93
CA GLY A 694 -16.44 7.79 71.11
C GLY A 694 -16.06 7.29 69.70
N THR A 695 -16.68 7.85 68.66
CA THR A 695 -16.42 7.64 67.20
C THR A 695 -15.37 8.65 66.64
N PRO A 696 -14.85 8.60 65.36
CA PRO A 696 -15.60 8.48 64.09
C PRO A 696 -14.89 7.76 62.90
N CYS A 697 -15.39 7.98 61.67
CA CYS A 697 -15.05 7.35 60.38
C CYS A 697 -13.71 7.85 59.76
N VAL A 698 -13.24 7.38 58.58
CA VAL A 698 -13.71 7.72 57.19
C VAL A 698 -13.08 6.76 56.13
N MET A 699 -13.68 6.61 54.94
CA MET A 699 -13.11 5.91 53.76
C MET A 699 -12.53 6.88 52.70
N GLY A 700 -11.51 6.48 51.92
CA GLY A 700 -11.19 7.18 50.65
C GLY A 700 -9.92 6.78 49.85
N ARG A 701 -10.13 6.06 48.73
CA ARG A 701 -9.49 6.15 47.37
C ARG A 701 -7.96 6.25 47.14
N ASN A 702 -7.52 5.44 46.15
CA ASN A 702 -6.61 5.68 44.99
C ASN A 702 -5.45 6.70 45.06
N VAL A 703 -4.26 6.30 44.53
CA VAL A 703 -3.58 6.88 43.33
C VAL A 703 -2.32 6.05 42.98
N TRP A 704 -1.71 6.26 41.80
CA TRP A 704 -0.54 5.57 41.23
C TRP A 704 0.78 6.37 41.37
N SER A 705 1.92 5.65 41.33
CA SER A 705 3.26 6.11 40.85
C SER A 705 3.97 7.21 41.69
N GLU A 706 5.30 7.47 41.63
CA GLU A 706 6.39 7.12 40.68
C GLU A 706 7.76 6.84 41.40
N ASN A 707 8.67 6.15 40.69
CA ASN A 707 10.14 6.35 40.50
C ASN A 707 11.09 6.92 41.60
N VAL A 708 12.37 6.45 41.61
CA VAL A 708 13.63 7.22 41.33
C VAL A 708 14.91 6.59 41.97
N SER A 709 16.03 6.53 41.20
CA SER A 709 17.47 6.47 41.62
C SER A 709 18.04 5.19 42.31
N CYS A 710 19.31 4.77 42.17
CA CYS A 710 20.39 4.90 41.15
C CYS A 710 21.49 3.83 41.40
N SER A 711 22.50 3.74 40.51
CA SER A 711 23.63 2.78 40.51
C SER A 711 24.83 3.13 41.42
N GLU A 712 25.65 2.15 41.86
CA GLU A 712 27.07 1.93 41.42
C GLU A 712 27.88 0.86 42.21
N SER A 713 28.79 0.18 41.47
CA SER A 713 30.06 -0.55 41.81
C SER A 713 30.34 -1.33 43.12
N ASP A 714 30.67 -2.62 42.91
CA ASP A 714 31.89 -3.39 43.30
C ASP A 714 32.40 -3.59 44.76
N GLY A 715 32.67 -4.87 45.08
CA GLY A 715 33.66 -5.36 46.08
C GLY A 715 33.12 -5.75 47.47
N GLN A 716 33.61 -6.81 48.15
CA GLN A 716 34.56 -7.87 47.74
C GLN A 716 34.50 -9.08 48.72
N GLY A 717 34.69 -10.31 48.22
CA GLY A 717 35.04 -11.53 49.00
C GLY A 717 33.89 -12.33 49.65
N GLU A 718 33.96 -13.66 49.83
CA GLU A 718 34.93 -14.75 49.48
C GLU A 718 34.09 -16.08 49.36
N GLU A 719 34.51 -17.27 48.87
CA GLU A 719 35.80 -17.84 48.39
C GLU A 719 35.54 -19.05 47.42
N GLU A 720 36.54 -19.93 47.21
CA GLU A 720 36.58 -21.30 46.63
C GLU A 720 36.18 -21.63 45.15
N SER A 721 37.23 -22.04 44.41
CA SER A 721 37.31 -23.21 43.47
C SER A 721 37.10 -23.07 41.93
N GLU A 722 38.22 -23.06 41.20
CA GLU A 722 38.41 -23.18 39.72
C GLU A 722 38.90 -24.59 39.30
N LEU A 723 38.92 -25.10 38.05
CA LEU A 723 38.41 -24.74 36.69
C LEU A 723 38.18 -26.11 35.92
N LEU A 724 38.37 -26.45 34.62
CA LEU A 724 38.89 -25.87 33.35
C LEU A 724 38.26 -26.67 32.15
N HIS A 725 38.71 -26.47 30.89
CA HIS A 725 38.42 -27.29 29.68
C HIS A 725 39.74 -27.52 28.87
N PRO A 726 39.83 -28.05 27.61
CA PRO A 726 38.95 -28.89 26.74
C PRO A 726 39.69 -30.06 25.96
N LYS A 727 39.02 -30.68 24.96
CA LYS A 727 39.53 -31.33 23.68
C LYS A 727 40.12 -32.77 23.58
N GLU A 728 39.46 -33.61 22.74
CA GLU A 728 39.90 -34.22 21.45
C GLU A 728 40.97 -35.38 21.34
N VAL A 729 40.70 -36.37 20.45
CA VAL A 729 41.58 -37.45 19.82
C VAL A 729 41.68 -38.87 20.47
N ASP A 730 41.78 -39.92 19.61
CA ASP A 730 41.87 -41.40 19.82
C ASP A 730 43.34 -41.93 20.05
N PRO A 731 43.76 -43.24 19.89
CA PRO A 731 43.09 -44.56 19.68
C PRO A 731 43.74 -45.79 20.45
N ILE A 732 43.46 -47.07 20.01
CA ILE A 732 44.34 -48.30 19.99
C ILE A 732 43.97 -49.60 20.79
N ILE A 733 43.59 -50.65 20.03
CA ILE A 733 43.92 -52.12 20.03
C ILE A 733 43.81 -53.03 21.29
N GLU A 734 43.08 -54.15 21.14
CA GLU A 734 43.59 -55.54 21.33
C GLU A 734 42.84 -56.58 20.44
N LEU A 735 43.35 -57.82 20.32
CA LEU A 735 42.99 -58.86 19.32
C LEU A 735 42.94 -60.26 19.96
N PRO A 736 42.17 -61.26 19.45
CA PRO A 736 42.79 -62.27 18.55
C PRO A 736 41.85 -63.08 17.58
N VAL A 737 42.38 -63.44 16.38
CA VAL A 737 42.35 -64.80 15.72
C VAL A 737 40.97 -65.40 15.28
N THR A 738 40.73 -66.05 14.13
CA THR A 738 41.52 -66.81 13.12
C THR A 738 40.87 -66.78 11.70
N ASN A 739 41.69 -67.02 10.64
CA ASN A 739 41.41 -67.72 9.35
C ASN A 739 40.42 -67.19 8.27
N ASP A 740 40.99 -66.48 7.28
CA ASP A 740 41.39 -67.00 5.94
C ASP A 740 40.40 -67.51 4.84
N ILE A 741 40.72 -67.06 3.61
CA ILE A 741 40.53 -67.64 2.25
C ILE A 741 39.39 -67.09 1.32
N GLU A 742 39.87 -66.58 0.17
CA GLU A 742 39.24 -66.10 -1.08
C GLU A 742 38.84 -67.30 -2.02
N PRO A 743 38.37 -67.18 -3.31
CA PRO A 743 38.45 -66.01 -4.22
C PRO A 743 37.31 -65.76 -5.26
N GLU A 744 37.51 -64.66 -5.99
CA GLU A 744 37.29 -64.44 -7.45
C GLU A 744 35.98 -64.83 -8.19
N ASP A 745 35.26 -63.78 -8.59
CA ASP A 745 35.17 -63.26 -9.97
C ASP A 745 34.11 -63.74 -11.03
N ASN A 746 33.61 -62.73 -11.74
CA ASN A 746 33.12 -62.64 -13.13
C ASN A 746 31.85 -63.30 -13.73
N THR A 747 31.46 -62.67 -14.85
CA THR A 747 30.67 -63.15 -16.01
C THR A 747 29.13 -63.34 -15.96
N GLN A 748 28.44 -62.32 -16.48
CA GLN A 748 27.64 -62.32 -17.73
C GLN A 748 26.46 -63.31 -18.00
N SER A 749 25.33 -62.70 -18.41
CA SER A 749 24.42 -63.08 -19.54
C SER A 749 23.60 -64.40 -19.45
N THR A 750 22.27 -64.39 -19.63
CA THR A 750 21.60 -64.16 -20.93
C THR A 750 20.08 -63.94 -20.84
N ASP A 751 19.54 -63.48 -21.98
CA ASP A 751 18.17 -63.12 -22.43
C ASP A 751 16.92 -64.01 -22.12
N VAL A 752 15.80 -63.61 -22.77
CA VAL A 752 14.60 -64.37 -23.22
C VAL A 752 13.27 -64.18 -22.45
N GLN A 753 12.61 -63.06 -22.77
CA GLN A 753 11.25 -62.97 -23.38
C GLN A 753 10.06 -63.91 -23.03
N VAL A 754 8.91 -63.25 -22.80
CA VAL A 754 7.54 -63.51 -23.38
C VAL A 754 6.64 -64.60 -22.76
N SER A 755 5.35 -64.25 -22.55
CA SER A 755 4.09 -65.06 -22.70
C SER A 755 2.97 -64.72 -21.70
N THR A 756 2.02 -63.91 -22.17
CA THR A 756 0.56 -63.86 -21.88
C THR A 756 -0.14 -64.89 -20.95
N ALA A 757 -1.12 -64.41 -20.15
CA ALA A 757 -2.45 -65.04 -19.96
C ALA A 757 -3.49 -64.09 -19.31
N GLU A 758 -4.77 -64.18 -19.71
CA GLU A 758 -5.93 -63.78 -18.87
C GLU A 758 -6.46 -65.01 -18.08
N PRO A 759 -7.40 -64.85 -17.13
CA PRO A 759 -8.79 -65.14 -17.48
C PRO A 759 -9.86 -64.21 -16.85
N GLN A 760 -11.12 -64.45 -17.19
CA GLN A 760 -12.29 -63.58 -16.99
C GLN A 760 -13.16 -63.93 -15.77
N GLY A 761 -14.05 -63.01 -15.38
CA GLY A 761 -15.44 -63.37 -15.03
C GLY A 761 -15.98 -62.88 -13.67
N GLY A 762 -17.01 -62.02 -13.69
CA GLY A 762 -17.80 -61.64 -12.51
C GLY A 762 -18.84 -60.55 -12.80
N ARG A 763 -20.11 -60.76 -12.44
CA ARG A 763 -21.28 -59.90 -12.75
C ARG A 763 -22.28 -60.05 -11.59
N VAL A 764 -23.05 -59.04 -11.15
CA VAL A 764 -24.44 -58.75 -11.59
C VAL A 764 -25.07 -57.65 -10.69
N ALA A 765 -25.86 -56.75 -11.30
CA ALA A 765 -26.94 -55.89 -10.74
C ALA A 765 -26.67 -54.87 -9.59
N ALA A 766 -27.64 -54.03 -9.20
CA ALA A 766 -28.33 -52.93 -9.92
C ALA A 766 -29.53 -52.37 -9.10
N SER A 767 -29.72 -51.05 -9.05
CA SER A 767 -31.01 -50.36 -8.78
C SER A 767 -30.91 -48.86 -9.08
N ALA A 768 -32.05 -48.14 -9.15
CA ALA A 768 -32.21 -46.99 -10.06
C ALA A 768 -33.23 -45.91 -9.63
N GLY A 769 -33.16 -44.75 -10.32
CA GLY A 769 -34.05 -43.58 -10.21
C GLY A 769 -33.21 -42.29 -10.21
N MET A 770 -33.12 -41.44 -11.25
CA MET A 770 -34.13 -40.69 -12.04
C MET A 770 -34.94 -39.66 -11.22
N LYS A 771 -35.26 -38.43 -11.69
CA LYS A 771 -34.81 -37.50 -12.77
C LYS A 771 -35.33 -36.09 -12.31
N TYR A 772 -34.93 -34.91 -12.78
CA TYR A 772 -34.90 -34.26 -14.11
C TYR A 772 -33.91 -33.07 -14.02
N SER A 773 -33.19 -32.54 -15.02
CA SER A 773 -33.27 -32.49 -16.51
C SER A 773 -33.69 -31.12 -17.06
N TYR A 774 -32.75 -30.40 -17.67
CA TYR A 774 -32.97 -29.43 -18.75
C TYR A 774 -31.88 -29.64 -19.83
N GLN A 775 -32.25 -29.51 -21.11
CA GLN A 775 -31.40 -29.65 -22.31
C GLN A 775 -31.52 -28.33 -23.12
N TYR A 776 -30.68 -27.97 -24.11
CA TYR A 776 -30.15 -28.64 -25.30
C TYR A 776 -29.01 -27.76 -25.91
N PRO A 777 -28.37 -28.09 -27.06
CA PRO A 777 -28.00 -29.38 -27.65
C PRO A 777 -26.48 -29.47 -27.97
N VAL A 778 -26.00 -30.64 -28.40
CA VAL A 778 -24.69 -30.82 -29.05
C VAL A 778 -24.86 -31.71 -30.28
N SER A 779 -24.29 -31.32 -31.43
CA SER A 779 -24.22 -32.16 -32.63
C SER A 779 -23.01 -33.09 -32.59
N GLN A 780 -23.23 -34.34 -32.97
CA GLN A 780 -22.19 -35.39 -33.08
C GLN A 780 -21.56 -35.37 -34.48
N TYR A 781 -20.39 -35.99 -34.65
CA TYR A 781 -20.27 -37.16 -35.53
C TYR A 781 -19.03 -38.00 -35.18
N THR A 782 -19.11 -39.30 -35.49
CA THR A 782 -18.15 -40.34 -35.07
C THR A 782 -17.09 -40.65 -36.13
N ARG A 783 -16.00 -41.29 -35.70
CA ARG A 783 -14.87 -41.73 -36.54
C ARG A 783 -14.83 -43.26 -36.61
N SER A 784 -14.73 -43.82 -37.82
CA SER A 784 -14.47 -45.26 -38.03
C SER A 784 -13.62 -45.50 -39.28
N ASN A 785 -12.85 -46.59 -39.26
CA ASN A 785 -11.80 -46.91 -40.23
C ASN A 785 -12.34 -47.38 -41.60
N THR A 786 -11.50 -47.26 -42.65
CA THR A 786 -10.89 -48.44 -43.32
C THR A 786 -9.77 -48.02 -44.29
N SER A 787 -8.97 -48.98 -44.77
CA SER A 787 -7.82 -48.79 -45.66
C SER A 787 -7.93 -49.72 -46.86
N THR A 788 -7.55 -49.23 -48.07
CA THR A 788 -7.25 -50.06 -49.25
C THR A 788 -6.22 -49.39 -50.16
N HIS A 789 -5.46 -50.22 -50.88
CA HIS A 789 -4.42 -49.85 -51.84
C HIS A 789 -4.97 -49.13 -53.09
N TYR A 790 -4.15 -48.34 -53.79
CA TYR A 790 -3.56 -48.70 -55.11
C TYR A 790 -2.67 -47.58 -55.70
N THR A 791 -1.61 -47.98 -56.41
CA THR A 791 -0.84 -47.24 -57.43
C THR A 791 -0.91 -48.08 -58.74
N PRO A 792 -0.48 -47.68 -59.96
CA PRO A 792 0.44 -46.57 -60.29
C PRO A 792 0.26 -45.81 -61.66
N SER A 793 1.00 -44.69 -61.78
CA SER A 793 1.78 -44.25 -62.98
C SER A 793 1.16 -43.73 -64.30
N GLN A 794 2.01 -42.93 -64.99
CA GLN A 794 1.98 -42.47 -66.41
C GLN A 794 0.97 -41.34 -66.74
N TYR A 795 1.23 -40.39 -67.65
CA TYR A 795 2.21 -40.33 -68.76
C TYR A 795 3.07 -39.05 -68.84
N SER A 796 4.13 -39.09 -69.67
CA SER A 796 4.94 -37.95 -70.17
C SER A 796 4.35 -37.37 -71.48
N THR A 797 4.89 -36.37 -72.22
CA THR A 797 6.29 -36.03 -72.59
C THR A 797 6.39 -34.65 -73.29
N SER A 798 7.61 -34.24 -73.66
CA SER A 798 8.01 -33.27 -74.75
C SER A 798 8.13 -31.76 -74.43
N SER A 799 9.01 -30.95 -75.06
CA SER A 799 10.36 -31.20 -75.65
C SER A 799 11.06 -29.90 -76.15
N TYR A 800 12.38 -29.74 -75.88
CA TYR A 800 13.40 -29.01 -76.70
C TYR A 800 13.27 -27.46 -76.85
N SER A 801 14.31 -26.63 -77.16
CA SER A 801 15.78 -26.80 -77.25
C SER A 801 16.60 -25.48 -77.36
N SER A 802 17.78 -25.42 -76.71
CA SER A 802 19.04 -24.68 -77.11
C SER A 802 19.01 -23.14 -77.35
N THR A 803 20.09 -22.36 -77.49
CA THR A 803 21.56 -22.58 -77.71
C THR A 803 22.50 -21.61 -76.95
N LYS A 804 23.71 -22.10 -76.62
CA LYS A 804 25.06 -21.46 -76.60
C LYS A 804 25.22 -19.92 -76.77
N TYR A 805 26.09 -19.28 -75.97
CA TYR A 805 27.50 -19.00 -76.34
C TYR A 805 28.36 -18.38 -75.21
N SER A 806 29.68 -18.57 -75.29
CA SER A 806 30.75 -17.87 -74.53
C SER A 806 32.01 -17.85 -75.40
N PRO A 807 32.98 -16.93 -75.19
CA PRO A 807 34.38 -17.42 -75.10
C PRO A 807 35.37 -16.58 -74.25
N THR A 808 36.45 -17.25 -73.82
CA THR A 808 37.86 -16.81 -73.58
C THR A 808 38.17 -15.52 -72.79
N VAL A 809 38.99 -15.49 -71.73
CA VAL A 809 40.32 -16.10 -71.39
C VAL A 809 41.54 -15.38 -71.98
N LEU A 810 42.45 -14.94 -71.10
CA LEU A 810 43.91 -14.87 -71.32
C LEU A 810 44.66 -14.90 -69.96
N HIS A 811 45.99 -14.99 -69.97
CA HIS A 811 46.80 -15.59 -68.89
C HIS A 811 48.07 -14.78 -68.52
N THR A 812 48.61 -15.00 -67.30
CA THR A 812 50.02 -14.72 -66.85
C THR A 812 50.49 -13.24 -66.81
N ALA A 813 51.56 -12.81 -66.11
CA ALA A 813 52.59 -13.51 -65.31
C ALA A 813 53.09 -12.67 -64.09
N SER A 814 53.96 -13.28 -63.27
CA SER A 814 54.68 -12.73 -62.09
C SER A 814 55.89 -11.82 -62.42
N TYR A 815 56.41 -11.04 -61.43
CA TYR A 815 57.87 -10.87 -61.18
C TYR A 815 58.17 -10.32 -59.75
N TYR A 816 59.44 -9.97 -59.43
CA TYR A 816 60.07 -10.14 -58.10
C TYR A 816 60.49 -8.84 -57.34
N SER A 817 60.15 -8.76 -56.05
CA SER A 817 60.98 -8.29 -54.92
C SER A 817 61.45 -6.79 -54.87
N PRO A 818 62.38 -6.33 -53.97
CA PRO A 818 61.99 -5.41 -52.87
C PRO A 818 62.84 -4.11 -52.77
N PRO A 819 62.66 -3.27 -51.73
CA PRO A 819 63.63 -3.31 -50.62
C PRO A 819 63.00 -3.10 -49.21
N ALA A 820 63.84 -3.20 -48.16
CA ALA A 820 63.44 -3.05 -46.75
C ALA A 820 64.02 -1.78 -46.09
N TYR A 821 63.36 -1.27 -45.04
CA TYR A 821 64.02 -0.43 -44.03
C TYR A 821 63.37 -0.56 -42.64
N THR A 822 64.22 -0.74 -41.63
CA THR A 822 63.98 -0.72 -40.16
C THR A 822 65.29 -0.24 -39.53
N PRO A 823 65.38 0.28 -38.28
CA PRO A 823 64.45 0.10 -37.15
C PRO A 823 64.18 1.38 -36.30
N ALA A 824 63.45 1.27 -35.17
CA ALA A 824 63.88 1.78 -33.84
C ALA A 824 62.81 1.63 -32.70
N TYR A 825 63.01 0.61 -31.86
CA TYR A 825 63.02 0.67 -30.38
C TYR A 825 61.90 1.32 -29.51
N LYS A 826 61.20 0.42 -28.79
CA LYS A 826 60.98 0.38 -27.31
C LYS A 826 59.86 1.21 -26.62
N PRO A 827 59.37 0.78 -25.42
CA PRO A 827 57.91 0.63 -25.21
C PRO A 827 57.39 0.98 -23.79
N THR A 828 56.22 0.40 -23.44
CA THR A 828 55.65 0.14 -22.09
C THR A 828 55.03 1.31 -21.30
N SER A 829 53.77 1.12 -20.92
CA SER A 829 53.38 1.02 -19.51
C SER A 829 52.08 0.21 -19.36
N THR A 830 51.92 -0.48 -18.23
CA THR A 830 50.77 -1.36 -17.93
C THR A 830 50.12 -0.86 -16.64
N TYR A 831 48.78 -0.70 -16.60
CA TYR A 831 48.09 -0.53 -15.32
C TYR A 831 46.64 -1.04 -15.31
N THR A 832 46.32 -1.84 -14.29
CA THR A 832 44.99 -2.36 -13.97
C THR A 832 44.62 -1.93 -12.54
N PRO A 833 43.51 -1.20 -12.32
CA PRO A 833 42.98 -0.95 -10.99
C PRO A 833 42.06 -2.09 -10.52
N LEU A 834 42.17 -2.46 -9.24
CA LEU A 834 41.24 -3.37 -8.55
C LEU A 834 40.08 -2.60 -7.88
N TYR A 835 39.01 -3.33 -7.53
CA TYR A 835 37.95 -2.85 -6.65
C TYR A 835 38.46 -2.59 -5.21
N SER A 836 37.95 -1.53 -4.54
CA SER A 836 37.33 -1.68 -3.20
C SER A 836 36.71 -0.39 -2.61
N LYS A 837 35.53 -0.58 -2.00
CA LYS A 837 34.89 0.10 -0.82
C LYS A 837 35.08 1.61 -0.54
N ALA A 838 33.95 2.30 -0.31
CA ALA A 838 33.85 3.63 0.33
C ALA A 838 33.95 3.54 1.89
N PRO A 839 34.05 4.65 2.68
CA PRO A 839 32.85 5.46 3.02
C PRO A 839 33.04 6.97 3.42
N ARG A 840 31.90 7.63 3.73
CA ARG A 840 31.67 8.86 4.56
C ARG A 840 31.71 10.31 3.99
N GLN A 841 30.49 10.90 3.93
CA GLN A 841 30.03 12.17 4.54
C GLN A 841 30.71 13.54 4.27
N SER A 842 29.98 14.42 3.57
CA SER A 842 29.53 15.76 4.03
C SER A 842 28.39 16.21 3.08
N SER A 843 27.23 16.80 3.45
CA SER A 843 26.78 17.73 4.51
C SER A 843 26.84 19.22 4.13
N SER A 844 25.74 19.73 3.54
CA SER A 844 25.35 21.15 3.54
C SER A 844 23.91 21.28 4.08
N LEU A 845 23.53 22.44 4.62
CA LEU A 845 22.35 22.60 5.49
C LEU A 845 21.82 24.05 5.44
N ARG A 846 20.57 24.25 5.91
CA ARG A 846 19.79 25.51 6.07
C ARG A 846 19.08 26.03 4.81
N THR A 847 17.82 26.52 4.87
CA THR A 847 16.83 26.53 5.99
C THR A 847 15.40 26.42 5.48
N SER A 848 14.46 26.09 6.37
CA SER A 848 13.03 25.87 6.09
C SER A 848 12.15 27.11 6.32
N ALA A 849 10.95 27.09 5.74
CA ALA A 849 9.78 27.83 6.19
C ALA A 849 8.55 26.88 6.14
N PRO A 850 7.63 26.89 7.13
CA PRO A 850 6.60 25.88 7.25
C PRO A 850 5.36 26.15 6.38
N ARG A 851 4.75 25.09 5.84
CA ARG A 851 3.35 25.08 5.39
C ARG A 851 2.54 24.14 6.28
N THR A 852 1.33 24.56 6.63
CA THR A 852 0.38 23.79 7.44
C THR A 852 -0.14 22.57 6.68
N PRO A 853 -0.21 21.38 7.28
CA PRO A 853 -0.80 20.21 6.63
C PRO A 853 -2.32 20.34 6.53
N VAL A 854 -2.86 20.15 5.32
CA VAL A 854 -4.28 19.82 5.16
C VAL A 854 -4.45 18.35 5.53
N ALA A 855 -5.39 18.04 6.41
CA ALA A 855 -5.56 16.70 6.97
C ALA A 855 -6.28 15.76 5.98
N THR A 856 -5.52 15.07 5.12
CA THR A 856 -6.01 13.86 4.46
C THR A 856 -5.99 12.68 5.44
N LEU A 857 -7.14 12.01 5.58
CA LEU A 857 -7.27 10.82 6.41
C LEU A 857 -6.51 9.65 5.77
N LYS A 858 -5.38 9.26 6.35
CA LYS A 858 -4.68 8.03 5.96
C LYS A 858 -5.60 6.83 6.17
N PRO A 859 -5.68 5.87 5.21
CA PRO A 859 -6.43 4.64 5.44
C PRO A 859 -5.83 3.87 6.63
N ALA A 860 -6.70 3.37 7.51
CA ALA A 860 -6.27 2.74 8.75
C ALA A 860 -5.61 1.37 8.47
N LYS A 861 -4.33 1.21 8.80
CA LYS A 861 -3.64 -0.09 8.69
C LYS A 861 -4.27 -1.11 9.64
N ALA A 862 -5.04 -2.03 9.08
CA ALA A 862 -5.78 -3.05 9.82
C ALA A 862 -5.91 -4.37 9.04
N VAL A 863 -4.79 -5.01 8.69
CA VAL A 863 -4.83 -6.42 8.26
C VAL A 863 -5.18 -7.28 9.47
N ARG A 864 -6.47 -7.59 9.60
CA ARG A 864 -7.03 -8.57 10.55
C ARG A 864 -8.04 -9.43 9.80
N PHE A 865 -7.57 -10.51 9.16
CA PHE A 865 -8.19 -11.85 9.12
C PHE A 865 -7.32 -12.79 8.27
N ASN A 866 -7.24 -14.08 8.63
CA ASN A 866 -6.51 -15.08 7.82
C ASN A 866 -7.10 -15.26 6.41
N ASN A 867 -8.36 -14.88 6.21
CA ASN A 867 -9.05 -14.99 4.92
C ASN A 867 -8.45 -14.07 3.85
N ASP A 868 -7.98 -12.86 4.22
CA ASP A 868 -7.54 -11.86 3.24
C ASP A 868 -6.23 -12.29 2.56
N ILE A 869 -5.31 -12.92 3.29
CA ILE A 869 -4.06 -13.49 2.76
C ILE A 869 -4.37 -14.65 1.80
N ILE A 870 -5.30 -15.55 2.18
CA ILE A 870 -5.72 -16.65 1.32
C ILE A 870 -6.42 -16.11 0.05
N PHE A 871 -7.22 -15.05 0.19
CA PHE A 871 -7.94 -14.46 -0.93
C PHE A 871 -7.02 -13.71 -1.90
N GLN A 872 -5.98 -13.04 -1.41
CA GLN A 872 -4.89 -12.50 -2.23
C GLN A 872 -4.22 -13.61 -3.06
N ASP A 873 -3.88 -14.74 -2.42
CA ASP A 873 -3.22 -15.87 -3.07
C ASP A 873 -4.11 -16.55 -4.12
N LEU A 874 -5.40 -16.71 -3.81
CA LEU A 874 -6.40 -17.22 -4.78
C LEU A 874 -6.57 -16.28 -5.98
N ILE A 875 -6.55 -14.96 -5.79
CA ILE A 875 -6.57 -13.98 -6.90
C ILE A 875 -5.33 -14.13 -7.76
N ARG A 876 -4.14 -14.23 -7.15
CA ARG A 876 -2.87 -14.40 -7.88
C ARG A 876 -2.82 -15.67 -8.74
N HIS A 877 -3.40 -16.77 -8.25
CA HIS A 877 -3.51 -18.02 -8.99
C HIS A 877 -4.74 -18.10 -9.91
N GLY A 878 -5.60 -17.06 -9.92
CA GLY A 878 -6.79 -17.00 -10.79
C GLY A 878 -7.88 -18.01 -10.43
N GLU A 879 -8.00 -18.43 -9.17
CA GLU A 879 -8.91 -19.50 -8.72
C GLU A 879 -10.39 -19.05 -8.63
N MET A 880 -10.98 -18.75 -9.78
CA MET A 880 -12.32 -18.18 -9.98
C MET A 880 -13.43 -18.77 -9.09
N GLU A 881 -13.49 -20.09 -8.93
CA GLU A 881 -14.53 -20.73 -8.09
C GLU A 881 -14.33 -20.40 -6.60
N GLN A 882 -13.08 -20.45 -6.12
CA GLN A 882 -12.74 -20.15 -4.73
C GLN A 882 -12.87 -18.66 -4.43
N ILE A 883 -12.36 -17.79 -5.30
CA ILE A 883 -12.55 -16.32 -5.24
C ILE A 883 -14.06 -16.01 -5.13
N GLY A 884 -14.86 -16.57 -6.04
CA GLY A 884 -16.32 -16.42 -6.02
C GLY A 884 -16.99 -17.01 -4.78
N ARG A 885 -16.43 -18.06 -4.16
CA ARG A 885 -16.93 -18.66 -2.91
C ARG A 885 -16.65 -17.77 -1.69
N PHE A 886 -15.46 -17.17 -1.60
CA PHE A 886 -15.10 -16.23 -0.54
C PHE A 886 -15.97 -14.97 -0.56
N MET A 887 -16.22 -14.39 -1.74
CA MET A 887 -17.09 -13.22 -1.89
C MET A 887 -18.56 -13.52 -1.61
N ARG A 888 -19.11 -14.64 -2.11
CA ARG A 888 -20.48 -15.09 -1.76
C ARG A 888 -20.68 -15.29 -0.26
N ALA A 889 -19.64 -15.76 0.44
CA ALA A 889 -19.66 -15.93 1.89
C ALA A 889 -19.41 -14.63 2.69
N ARG A 890 -19.17 -13.49 2.02
CA ARG A 890 -18.81 -12.19 2.63
C ARG A 890 -17.67 -12.31 3.66
N LYS A 891 -16.68 -13.17 3.38
CA LYS A 891 -15.58 -13.51 4.30
C LYS A 891 -14.35 -12.60 4.23
N VAL A 892 -14.37 -11.64 3.30
CA VAL A 892 -13.28 -10.75 2.90
C VAL A 892 -13.88 -9.40 2.51
N ARG A 893 -13.05 -8.34 2.49
CA ARG A 893 -13.44 -7.01 2.00
C ARG A 893 -12.59 -6.64 0.80
N LEU A 894 -13.19 -6.04 -0.23
CA LEU A 894 -12.51 -5.77 -1.51
C LEU A 894 -11.67 -4.47 -1.49
N ASP A 895 -11.92 -3.61 -0.51
CA ASP A 895 -11.14 -2.41 -0.17
C ASP A 895 -9.96 -2.68 0.77
N THR A 896 -9.76 -3.93 1.23
CA THR A 896 -8.59 -4.29 2.04
C THR A 896 -7.33 -4.22 1.19
N ILE A 897 -6.43 -3.32 1.59
CA ILE A 897 -5.06 -3.27 1.11
C ILE A 897 -4.23 -4.37 1.80
N TYR A 898 -3.54 -5.19 1.01
CA TYR A 898 -2.71 -6.30 1.47
C TYR A 898 -1.30 -5.84 1.88
N HIS A 899 -0.49 -6.79 2.40
CA HIS A 899 0.93 -6.55 2.72
C HIS A 899 1.81 -6.21 1.49
N SER A 900 1.30 -6.36 0.27
CA SER A 900 1.95 -5.93 -0.98
C SER A 900 1.70 -4.46 -1.32
N GLY A 901 0.98 -3.71 -0.48
CA GLY A 901 0.55 -2.33 -0.76
C GLY A 901 -0.68 -2.24 -1.69
N MET A 902 -1.06 -3.34 -2.34
CA MET A 902 -2.14 -3.44 -3.32
C MET A 902 -3.47 -3.91 -2.71
N ALA A 903 -4.60 -3.51 -3.31
CA ALA A 903 -5.93 -4.05 -3.02
C ALA A 903 -6.31 -5.22 -3.96
N ALA A 904 -7.40 -5.92 -3.67
CA ALA A 904 -7.87 -7.10 -4.42
C ALA A 904 -7.96 -6.90 -5.94
N LEU A 905 -8.43 -5.72 -6.40
CA LEU A 905 -8.59 -5.42 -7.82
C LEU A 905 -7.25 -5.17 -8.53
N HIS A 906 -6.25 -4.63 -7.83
CA HIS A 906 -4.90 -4.40 -8.39
C HIS A 906 -4.19 -5.72 -8.69
N GLU A 907 -4.17 -6.67 -7.75
CA GLU A 907 -3.56 -8.00 -7.96
C GLU A 907 -4.20 -8.78 -9.13
N ALA A 908 -5.48 -8.52 -9.44
CA ALA A 908 -6.17 -9.10 -10.60
C ALA A 908 -5.83 -8.41 -11.94
N VAL A 909 -5.47 -7.12 -11.91
CA VAL A 909 -4.95 -6.40 -13.09
C VAL A 909 -3.50 -6.79 -13.35
N LEU A 910 -2.63 -6.78 -12.33
CA LEU A 910 -1.21 -7.17 -12.40
C LEU A 910 -1.00 -8.59 -12.97
N THR A 911 -1.95 -9.50 -12.74
CA THR A 911 -1.93 -10.87 -13.28
C THR A 911 -2.56 -11.01 -14.68
N GLY A 912 -3.02 -9.91 -15.29
CA GLY A 912 -3.69 -9.90 -16.59
C GLY A 912 -5.04 -10.63 -16.61
N ASN A 913 -5.60 -10.98 -15.44
CA ASN A 913 -6.75 -11.88 -15.35
C ASN A 913 -8.08 -11.13 -15.48
N MET A 914 -8.45 -10.83 -16.73
CA MET A 914 -9.71 -10.18 -17.12
C MET A 914 -10.96 -10.76 -16.44
N GLU A 915 -11.06 -12.08 -16.27
CA GLU A 915 -12.24 -12.68 -15.63
C GLU A 915 -12.24 -12.47 -14.11
N CYS A 916 -11.08 -12.45 -13.44
CA CYS A 916 -10.98 -12.01 -12.05
C CYS A 916 -11.38 -10.53 -11.91
N VAL A 917 -10.92 -9.65 -12.79
CA VAL A 917 -11.28 -8.21 -12.80
C VAL A 917 -12.80 -8.02 -12.91
N LYS A 918 -13.43 -8.66 -13.92
CA LYS A 918 -14.90 -8.68 -14.07
C LYS A 918 -15.62 -9.21 -12.83
N LEU A 919 -15.12 -10.29 -12.24
CA LEU A 919 -15.75 -10.91 -11.07
C LEU A 919 -15.66 -10.01 -9.83
N LEU A 920 -14.49 -9.42 -9.54
CA LEU A 920 -14.29 -8.54 -8.38
C LEU A 920 -15.17 -7.29 -8.47
N ILE A 921 -15.22 -6.64 -9.64
CA ILE A 921 -16.08 -5.48 -9.88
C ILE A 921 -17.57 -5.87 -9.72
N LYS A 922 -17.99 -7.02 -10.25
CA LYS A 922 -19.36 -7.54 -10.10
C LYS A 922 -19.78 -7.79 -8.64
N TYR A 923 -18.83 -8.01 -7.73
CA TYR A 923 -19.07 -8.13 -6.28
C TYR A 923 -18.83 -6.83 -5.50
N GLY A 924 -18.57 -5.70 -6.17
CA GLY A 924 -18.47 -4.37 -5.57
C GLY A 924 -17.05 -3.96 -5.17
N ALA A 925 -16.01 -4.41 -5.86
CA ALA A 925 -14.70 -3.78 -5.77
C ALA A 925 -14.76 -2.35 -6.33
N ASP A 926 -14.20 -1.38 -5.60
CA ASP A 926 -14.12 0.01 -6.06
C ASP A 926 -13.08 0.15 -7.19
N LEU A 927 -13.55 0.65 -8.34
CA LEU A 927 -12.74 0.89 -9.53
C LEU A 927 -11.81 2.11 -9.42
N HIS A 928 -12.04 2.97 -8.42
CA HIS A 928 -11.19 4.10 -8.04
C HIS A 928 -10.34 3.84 -6.80
N GLN A 929 -10.39 2.63 -6.22
CA GLN A 929 -9.60 2.25 -5.05
C GLN A 929 -8.12 2.61 -5.29
N ARG A 930 -7.51 3.29 -4.31
CA ARG A 930 -6.08 3.60 -4.34
C ARG A 930 -5.26 2.57 -3.56
N ASP A 931 -4.05 2.29 -4.03
CA ASP A 931 -3.05 1.47 -3.34
C ASP A 931 -2.13 2.32 -2.42
N GLU A 932 -1.09 1.72 -1.82
CA GLU A 932 -0.14 2.45 -0.95
C GLU A 932 0.73 3.49 -1.68
N ASN A 933 0.73 3.55 -3.01
CA ASN A 933 1.39 4.58 -3.83
C ASN A 933 0.39 5.51 -4.53
N GLY A 934 -0.89 5.44 -4.17
CA GLY A 934 -1.95 6.25 -4.73
C GLY A 934 -2.35 5.86 -6.17
N TRP A 935 -1.82 4.77 -6.71
CA TRP A 935 -2.20 4.24 -8.02
C TRP A 935 -3.63 3.69 -7.97
N THR A 936 -4.31 3.67 -9.12
CA THR A 936 -5.61 3.02 -9.32
C THR A 936 -5.46 1.81 -10.24
N PRO A 937 -6.46 0.91 -10.35
CA PRO A 937 -6.41 -0.23 -11.26
C PRO A 937 -6.17 0.16 -12.73
N LEU A 938 -6.53 1.39 -13.13
CA LEU A 938 -6.27 1.91 -14.47
C LEU A 938 -4.80 2.31 -14.68
N HIS A 939 -4.12 2.87 -13.67
CA HIS A 939 -2.66 3.13 -13.74
C HIS A 939 -1.89 1.83 -14.00
N MET A 940 -2.23 0.79 -13.24
CA MET A 940 -1.63 -0.54 -13.36
C MET A 940 -1.90 -1.18 -14.72
N ALA A 941 -3.15 -1.09 -15.23
CA ALA A 941 -3.49 -1.61 -16.55
C ALA A 941 -2.76 -0.89 -17.70
N CYS A 942 -2.41 0.39 -17.53
CA CYS A 942 -1.60 1.14 -18.50
C CYS A 942 -0.11 0.80 -18.39
N SER A 943 0.45 0.79 -17.18
CA SER A 943 1.86 0.49 -16.90
C SER A 943 2.26 -0.94 -17.30
N ASP A 944 1.39 -1.92 -17.03
CA ASP A 944 1.67 -3.33 -17.33
C ASP A 944 1.27 -3.73 -18.77
N GLY A 945 0.74 -2.79 -19.57
CA GLY A 945 0.46 -3.01 -20.99
C GLY A 945 -0.78 -3.87 -21.28
N PHE A 946 -1.86 -3.74 -20.51
CA PHE A 946 -3.09 -4.54 -20.65
C PHE A 946 -4.26 -3.75 -21.31
N PRO A 947 -4.27 -3.54 -22.64
CA PRO A 947 -5.25 -2.68 -23.32
C PRO A 947 -6.71 -3.10 -23.12
N GLU A 948 -7.03 -4.39 -23.18
CA GLU A 948 -8.41 -4.85 -22.97
C GLU A 948 -8.90 -4.63 -21.53
N ILE A 949 -8.00 -4.72 -20.52
CA ILE A 949 -8.35 -4.43 -19.12
C ILE A 949 -8.55 -2.92 -18.93
N ALA A 950 -7.65 -2.08 -19.45
CA ALA A 950 -7.80 -0.63 -19.41
C ALA A 950 -9.12 -0.19 -20.07
N LYS A 951 -9.42 -0.72 -21.26
CA LYS A 951 -10.67 -0.48 -22.02
C LYS A 951 -11.92 -0.93 -21.26
N TYR A 952 -11.86 -2.06 -20.56
CA TYR A 952 -12.96 -2.50 -19.71
C TYR A 952 -13.17 -1.56 -18.50
N LEU A 953 -12.09 -1.15 -17.82
CA LEU A 953 -12.15 -0.19 -16.71
C LEU A 953 -12.69 1.19 -17.17
N LEU A 954 -12.24 1.69 -18.31
CA LEU A 954 -12.74 2.93 -18.93
C LEU A 954 -14.24 2.82 -19.26
N SER A 955 -14.70 1.68 -19.80
CA SER A 955 -16.13 1.45 -20.07
C SER A 955 -17.03 1.41 -18.82
N LEU A 956 -16.42 1.41 -17.63
CA LEU A 956 -17.09 1.47 -16.32
C LEU A 956 -16.90 2.83 -15.62
N GLY A 957 -16.30 3.82 -16.29
CA GLY A 957 -16.08 5.17 -15.76
C GLY A 957 -14.79 5.37 -14.97
N ALA A 958 -13.76 4.53 -15.16
CA ALA A 958 -12.46 4.75 -14.53
C ALA A 958 -11.84 6.10 -14.97
N SER A 959 -11.43 6.91 -13.99
CA SER A 959 -10.93 8.27 -14.26
C SER A 959 -9.52 8.27 -14.86
N VAL A 960 -9.41 8.85 -16.06
CA VAL A 960 -8.13 9.15 -16.73
C VAL A 960 -7.38 10.34 -16.10
N GLU A 961 -8.08 11.15 -15.29
CA GLU A 961 -7.54 12.35 -14.61
C GLU A 961 -7.10 12.07 -13.17
N ALA A 962 -7.09 10.81 -12.73
CA ALA A 962 -6.61 10.46 -11.40
C ALA A 962 -5.07 10.51 -11.36
N GLU A 963 -4.49 11.35 -10.50
CA GLU A 963 -3.03 11.47 -10.30
C GLU A 963 -2.55 10.58 -9.15
N ASN A 964 -1.47 9.81 -9.31
CA ASN A 964 -0.84 9.00 -8.25
C ASN A 964 -0.01 9.86 -7.26
N GLU A 965 0.73 9.27 -6.31
CA GLU A 965 1.57 10.04 -5.37
C GLU A 965 2.75 10.79 -6.02
N ASN A 966 3.15 10.42 -7.25
CA ASN A 966 4.17 11.16 -8.03
C ASN A 966 3.57 12.33 -8.83
N GLY A 967 2.24 12.39 -8.98
CA GLY A 967 1.54 13.31 -9.88
C GLY A 967 1.38 12.80 -11.32
N GLU A 968 1.66 11.52 -11.57
CA GLU A 968 1.49 10.86 -12.88
C GLU A 968 0.04 10.40 -13.04
N LYS A 969 -0.51 10.47 -14.26
CA LYS A 969 -1.83 9.94 -14.64
C LYS A 969 -1.69 8.60 -15.36
N PRO A 970 -2.78 7.80 -15.52
CA PRO A 970 -2.73 6.54 -16.26
C PRO A 970 -2.21 6.67 -17.70
N ALA A 971 -2.45 7.83 -18.35
CA ALA A 971 -1.95 8.10 -19.70
C ALA A 971 -0.43 8.28 -19.77
N ASP A 972 0.18 8.86 -18.72
CA ASP A 972 1.63 9.13 -18.65
C ASP A 972 2.45 7.84 -18.45
N LEU A 973 1.81 6.78 -17.97
CA LEU A 973 2.39 5.46 -17.71
C LEU A 973 2.31 4.49 -18.89
N ILE A 974 1.75 4.90 -20.04
CA ILE A 974 1.61 4.04 -21.21
C ILE A 974 2.96 3.91 -21.92
N ASP A 975 3.45 2.67 -22.09
CA ASP A 975 4.60 2.38 -22.95
C ASP A 975 4.32 2.84 -24.41
N PRO A 976 5.14 3.73 -25.01
CA PRO A 976 4.96 4.19 -26.38
C PRO A 976 4.92 3.08 -27.45
N ASP A 977 5.52 1.91 -27.21
CA ASP A 977 5.43 0.76 -28.11
C ASP A 977 4.06 0.04 -28.01
N CYS A 978 3.30 0.26 -26.93
CA CYS A 978 1.95 -0.29 -26.75
C CYS A 978 0.88 0.53 -27.49
N LYS A 979 0.96 0.50 -28.82
CA LYS A 979 0.09 1.23 -29.77
C LYS A 979 -1.42 1.08 -29.54
N GLU A 980 -1.85 -0.01 -28.90
CA GLU A 980 -3.26 -0.29 -28.61
C GLU A 980 -3.76 0.50 -27.39
N LEU A 981 -2.93 0.71 -26.36
CA LEU A 981 -3.20 1.63 -25.25
C LEU A 981 -3.10 3.09 -25.68
N VAL A 982 -2.06 3.46 -26.43
CA VAL A 982 -1.90 4.84 -26.95
C VAL A 982 -3.15 5.26 -27.71
N LYS A 983 -3.60 4.44 -28.67
CA LYS A 983 -4.82 4.69 -29.45
C LYS A 983 -6.11 4.72 -28.61
N LEU A 984 -6.17 3.96 -27.52
CA LEU A 984 -7.32 3.93 -26.61
C LEU A 984 -7.50 5.27 -25.88
N PHE A 985 -6.40 5.96 -25.55
CA PHE A 985 -6.43 7.28 -24.91
C PHE A 985 -6.49 8.43 -25.94
N GLU A 986 -5.84 8.30 -27.10
CA GLU A 986 -5.96 9.26 -28.22
C GLU A 986 -7.39 9.41 -28.75
N THR A 987 -8.22 8.36 -28.65
CA THR A 987 -9.57 8.36 -29.24
C THR A 987 -10.65 9.05 -28.40
N GLY A 988 -10.30 9.62 -27.24
CA GLY A 988 -11.11 10.65 -26.57
C GLY A 988 -12.50 10.20 -26.08
N CYS A 989 -12.66 8.92 -25.75
CA CYS A 989 -13.93 8.37 -25.26
C CYS A 989 -14.16 8.69 -23.77
N VAL A 990 -15.01 9.68 -23.50
CA VAL A 990 -15.70 9.94 -22.22
C VAL A 990 -17.20 9.94 -22.49
#